data_AF-A0AAJ0BHK1-F1
#
_entry.id   AF-A0AAJ0BHK1-F1
#
_cell.length_a   1.000
_cell.length_b   1.000
_cell.length_c   1.000
_cell.angle_alpha   90.00
_cell.angle_beta   90.00
_cell.angle_gamma   90.00
#
_symmetry.space_group_name_H-M   'P 1'
#
loop_
_entity.id
_entity.type
_entity.pdbx_description
1 polymer ?
#
loop_
_entity_poly.entity_id
_entity_poly.type
_entity_poly.pdbx_seq_one_letter_code
_entity_poly.pdbx_strand_id
1 'polypeptide(L)'
;MSADKMKNRRSFVPSLPGKAFAFVDTFLHKALDGDLPTPSAKLAALRPDQNTILKHPTEKEFMAQIAPKTVADAPLPSFDPGVFNNEMLRLKLYPVIDPNDPQLVKEPEGNIVEGTYIGTQLALTQAYSRIEQTFSSLFDVLGIEPTLPRFIPLEEQKKLYQYSAYPKNADGTPANYPPHLDHIPKDEDINQFRIFSAIGLIETQVILQKITPEEDGFLGRTKQWLLEKARAAAFGGDPEKGLKIQDVVDYNKFHRKFGTDITDGGNIGLLEDWFSDRRFADQQFTGTNPTTITQASAAWIADFTKAAKAGGYDKWAGLLPKADPASLFVQDGSYFRKAFGVSDPEAELRYKPASVDDNWCVGAVSLFQLSDDGKLHPVAICIDYKGSMEKSVVIFNKRLSANDSSSGEKEDWPWRYAKTCAQVTDWMRHELTVHLTLSHFVEEAIIVATNRTVPMDHPLYRLLSPHWYKTLSLNAAARASLVPQVVCDIVGTTPEQNFSFCRDAYDTYDFVGSYVPNDLKRRGFPSTPDGLKGSRYKNYAYAKNMLALWEVLRKYVKTVVGVDFPDDESVAKDERIQDWYKEIQTAGHMPSFPEIKTVDGLVDAATMCIHIASPFHSAVNYLQSFYQTFVIAKPPSLCTAPPKSLDELRGFKEANLVAALPINRQRQWLLAAQVPWLLSFKVEDDRSLLNFAASQWAVYKTKTGAGDQKIRDASQTLYGDLQGLQKTFYYNSAGMEKGSIPYMVLDPGLTAVSILI
;
A
#
# COMPACT_ATOMS: atom_id res chain seq x y z
N MET A 1 -15.27 -68.02 73.61
CA MET A 1 -15.05 -66.88 74.54
C MET A 1 -14.35 -65.76 73.76
N SER A 2 -14.67 -64.51 74.11
CA SER A 2 -13.78 -63.32 74.22
C SER A 2 -12.48 -63.27 73.40
N ALA A 3 -12.16 -62.24 72.60
CA ALA A 3 -12.06 -60.80 72.91
C ALA A 3 -11.05 -60.51 74.06
N ASP A 4 -10.20 -59.47 74.04
CA ASP A 4 -10.39 -58.15 73.41
C ASP A 4 -9.07 -57.31 73.37
N LYS A 5 -8.89 -56.39 72.37
CA LYS A 5 -7.92 -55.25 72.30
C LYS A 5 -6.39 -55.58 72.45
N MET A 6 -5.37 -54.77 72.07
CA MET A 6 -5.14 -53.47 71.40
C MET A 6 -3.64 -53.47 70.87
N LYS A 7 -2.99 -52.49 70.20
CA LYS A 7 -3.24 -51.09 69.79
C LYS A 7 -2.30 -50.67 68.61
N ASN A 8 -2.80 -49.85 67.67
CA ASN A 8 -2.13 -48.79 66.87
C ASN A 8 -0.78 -48.98 66.08
N ARG A 9 -0.92 -48.75 64.75
CA ARG A 9 -0.16 -47.84 63.84
C ARG A 9 1.07 -48.31 63.02
N ARG A 10 0.81 -48.42 61.71
CA ARG A 10 1.65 -48.07 60.52
C ARG A 10 3.06 -48.69 60.45
N SER A 11 3.28 -49.68 59.58
CA SER A 11 3.30 -49.46 58.13
C SER A 11 2.52 -50.52 57.33
N PHE A 12 2.13 -50.21 56.09
CA PHE A 12 1.47 -51.16 55.19
C PHE A 12 1.82 -50.85 53.74
N VAL A 13 2.41 -51.84 53.06
CA VAL A 13 2.48 -51.96 51.60
C VAL A 13 2.04 -53.38 51.29
N PRO A 14 1.07 -53.56 50.38
CA PRO A 14 1.30 -54.52 49.30
C PRO A 14 0.81 -54.02 47.93
N SER A 15 1.65 -54.27 46.92
CA SER A 15 1.33 -54.48 45.50
C SER A 15 -0.02 -54.02 44.93
N LEU A 16 0.05 -53.04 44.01
CA LEU A 16 -1.01 -52.72 43.03
C LEU A 16 -0.55 -53.06 41.59
N PRO A 17 -0.75 -54.31 41.11
CA PRO A 17 -0.47 -54.68 39.73
C PRO A 17 -1.66 -54.42 38.78
N GLY A 18 -1.37 -54.22 37.49
CA GLY A 18 -2.35 -54.34 36.40
C GLY A 18 -2.92 -53.03 35.83
N LYS A 19 -3.58 -52.19 36.64
CA LYS A 19 -4.41 -51.09 36.09
C LYS A 19 -3.67 -49.83 35.65
N ALA A 20 -2.48 -49.53 36.19
CA ALA A 20 -1.70 -48.37 35.77
C ALA A 20 -1.05 -48.57 34.38
N PHE A 21 -0.46 -49.74 34.14
CA PHE A 21 0.18 -50.06 32.85
C PHE A 21 -0.81 -50.07 31.68
N ALA A 22 -2.00 -50.65 31.87
CA ALA A 22 -3.02 -50.71 30.82
C ALA A 22 -3.48 -49.31 30.33
N PHE A 23 -3.46 -48.30 31.21
CA PHE A 23 -3.79 -46.91 30.83
C PHE A 23 -2.66 -46.24 30.04
N VAL A 24 -1.40 -46.55 30.37
CA VAL A 24 -0.23 -46.02 29.63
C VAL A 24 -0.11 -46.68 28.26
N ASP A 25 -0.26 -48.01 28.16
CA ASP A 25 -0.26 -48.72 26.87
C ASP A 25 -1.40 -48.23 25.95
N THR A 26 -2.62 -48.04 26.46
CA THR A 26 -3.72 -47.55 25.61
C THR A 26 -3.60 -46.08 25.20
N PHE A 27 -2.73 -45.29 25.86
CA PHE A 27 -2.37 -43.94 25.42
C PHE A 27 -1.19 -43.93 24.43
N LEU A 28 -0.22 -44.84 24.56
CA LEU A 28 0.96 -44.93 23.70
C LEU A 28 0.78 -45.84 22.47
N HIS A 29 -0.20 -46.74 22.49
CA HIS A 29 -0.53 -47.68 21.41
C HIS A 29 -1.97 -47.55 20.91
N LYS A 30 -2.58 -46.38 21.09
CA LYS A 30 -3.60 -45.94 20.12
C LYS A 30 -2.91 -45.85 18.76
N ALA A 31 -3.35 -46.66 17.79
CA ALA A 31 -2.97 -46.44 16.40
C ALA A 31 -3.29 -44.99 16.04
N LEU A 32 -2.36 -44.30 15.35
CA LEU A 32 -2.66 -43.01 14.76
C LEU A 32 -3.87 -43.21 13.84
N ASP A 33 -4.90 -42.41 14.08
CA ASP A 33 -6.15 -42.47 13.33
C ASP A 33 -5.84 -42.32 11.84
N GLY A 34 -6.22 -43.33 11.05
CA GLY A 34 -5.82 -43.46 9.65
C GLY A 34 -6.44 -42.40 8.75
N ASP A 35 -7.53 -41.77 9.21
CA ASP A 35 -8.20 -40.66 8.54
C ASP A 35 -7.61 -39.29 8.93
N LEU A 36 -6.57 -39.25 9.79
CA LEU A 36 -5.78 -38.04 9.99
C LEU A 36 -5.09 -37.65 8.68
N PRO A 37 -5.22 -36.39 8.22
CA PRO A 37 -4.65 -35.96 6.96
C PRO A 37 -3.13 -36.04 7.01
N THR A 38 -2.58 -37.08 6.39
CA THR A 38 -1.15 -37.20 6.16
C THR A 38 -0.68 -36.07 5.24
N PRO A 39 0.48 -35.44 5.49
CA PRO A 39 1.02 -34.46 4.57
C PRO A 39 1.21 -35.11 3.20
N SER A 40 0.94 -34.37 2.12
CA SER A 40 1.18 -34.86 0.76
C SER A 40 2.62 -35.39 0.63
N ALA A 41 2.86 -36.37 -0.25
CA ALA A 41 4.19 -36.98 -0.39
C ALA A 41 5.32 -35.94 -0.59
N LYS A 42 5.02 -34.79 -1.21
CA LYS A 42 5.93 -33.64 -1.33
C LYS A 42 6.24 -32.96 0.01
N LEU A 43 5.22 -32.71 0.85
CA LEU A 43 5.41 -32.18 2.21
C LEU A 43 6.05 -33.20 3.16
N ALA A 44 5.75 -34.49 3.00
CA ALA A 44 6.42 -35.55 3.74
C ALA A 44 7.91 -35.66 3.39
N ALA A 45 8.26 -35.55 2.11
CA ALA A 45 9.66 -35.52 1.63
C ALA A 45 10.42 -34.23 1.95
N LEU A 46 9.73 -33.16 2.38
CA LEU A 46 10.34 -31.94 2.93
C LEU A 46 10.62 -32.03 4.44
N ARG A 47 10.14 -33.07 5.13
CA ARG A 47 10.52 -33.30 6.53
C ARG A 47 11.97 -33.79 6.57
N PRO A 48 12.86 -33.15 7.36
CA PRO A 48 14.19 -33.68 7.60
C PRO A 48 14.10 -35.09 8.17
N ASP A 49 14.69 -36.05 7.48
CA ASP A 49 14.87 -37.43 7.96
C ASP A 49 16.10 -37.52 8.87
N GLN A 50 16.30 -38.67 9.51
CA GLN A 50 17.47 -38.86 10.38
C GLN A 50 18.80 -38.65 9.64
N ASN A 51 18.87 -38.96 8.34
CA ASN A 51 20.08 -38.76 7.55
C ASN A 51 20.36 -37.29 7.27
N THR A 52 19.34 -36.48 6.93
CA THR A 52 19.49 -35.04 6.70
C THR A 52 19.69 -34.25 7.98
N ILE A 53 19.09 -34.64 9.11
CA ILE A 53 19.34 -34.03 10.42
C ILE A 53 20.80 -34.29 10.88
N LEU A 54 21.34 -35.49 10.62
CA LEU A 54 22.71 -35.86 10.99
C LEU A 54 23.75 -35.51 9.91
N LYS A 55 23.34 -34.97 8.75
CA LYS A 55 24.25 -34.53 7.69
C LYS A 55 24.83 -33.17 8.03
N HIS A 56 26.03 -33.16 8.59
CA HIS A 56 26.85 -31.94 8.64
C HIS A 56 27.05 -31.35 7.22
N PRO A 57 27.10 -30.01 7.07
CA PRO A 57 27.51 -29.39 5.81
C PRO A 57 28.94 -29.84 5.46
N THR A 58 29.23 -29.97 4.17
CA THR A 58 30.61 -30.20 3.72
C THR A 58 31.49 -29.01 4.08
N GLU A 59 32.80 -29.22 4.21
CA GLU A 59 33.76 -28.14 4.45
C GLU A 59 33.60 -27.02 3.42
N LYS A 60 33.34 -27.34 2.15
CA LYS A 60 33.07 -26.34 1.10
C LYS A 60 31.80 -25.52 1.37
N GLU A 61 30.70 -26.16 1.76
CA GLU A 61 29.45 -25.47 2.09
C GLU A 61 29.59 -24.60 3.34
N PHE A 62 30.37 -25.05 4.34
CA PHE A 62 30.67 -24.27 5.56
C PHE A 62 31.61 -23.10 5.28
N MET A 63 32.71 -23.32 4.56
CA MET A 63 33.69 -22.28 4.21
C MET A 63 33.07 -21.18 3.34
N ALA A 64 32.05 -21.50 2.54
CA ALA A 64 31.26 -20.52 1.78
C ALA A 64 30.33 -19.64 2.64
N GLN A 65 30.12 -19.99 3.91
CA GLN A 65 29.32 -19.23 4.89
C GLN A 65 30.19 -18.46 5.89
N ILE A 66 31.52 -18.58 5.83
CA ILE A 66 32.42 -17.83 6.71
C ILE A 66 32.34 -16.35 6.37
N ALA A 67 32.13 -15.52 7.40
CA ALA A 67 32.03 -14.08 7.27
C ALA A 67 33.29 -13.45 6.61
N PRO A 68 33.15 -12.32 5.90
CA PRO A 68 34.28 -11.66 5.25
C PRO A 68 35.44 -11.36 6.20
N LYS A 69 36.68 -11.37 5.67
CA LYS A 69 37.91 -11.22 6.45
C LYS A 69 38.03 -9.88 7.18
N THR A 70 37.31 -8.85 6.74
CA THR A 70 37.20 -7.57 7.44
C THR A 70 35.73 -7.23 7.65
N VAL A 71 35.45 -6.49 8.73
CA VAL A 71 34.09 -5.99 9.02
C VAL A 71 33.63 -4.92 8.02
N ALA A 72 34.55 -4.29 7.28
CA ALA A 72 34.21 -3.34 6.22
C ALA A 72 33.63 -4.02 4.96
N ASP A 73 33.99 -5.29 4.74
CA ASP A 73 33.44 -6.11 3.65
C ASP A 73 32.15 -6.84 4.07
N ALA A 74 31.73 -6.74 5.33
CA ALA A 74 30.58 -7.45 5.87
C ALA A 74 29.25 -6.75 5.48
N PRO A 75 28.27 -7.47 4.91
CA PRO A 75 26.98 -6.87 4.58
C PRO A 75 26.21 -6.52 5.86
N LEU A 76 25.70 -5.29 5.93
CA LEU A 76 24.85 -4.81 7.02
C LEU A 76 23.38 -4.75 6.56
N PRO A 77 22.56 -5.80 6.79
CA PRO A 77 21.16 -5.81 6.38
C PRO A 77 20.26 -4.91 7.24
N SER A 78 20.64 -4.72 8.51
CA SER A 78 19.99 -3.86 9.50
C SER A 78 20.99 -3.50 10.60
N PHE A 79 20.71 -2.46 11.38
CA PHE A 79 21.43 -2.23 12.64
C PHE A 79 20.97 -3.22 13.72
N ASP A 80 21.88 -3.61 14.60
CA ASP A 80 21.50 -4.25 15.87
C ASP A 80 20.63 -3.27 16.68
N PRO A 81 19.45 -3.69 17.19
CA PRO A 81 18.53 -2.78 17.88
C PRO A 81 19.12 -2.14 19.14
N GLY A 82 20.02 -2.83 19.86
CA GLY A 82 20.68 -2.32 21.06
C GLY A 82 21.81 -1.35 20.75
N VAL A 83 22.60 -1.60 19.70
CA VAL A 83 23.58 -0.64 19.18
C VAL A 83 22.88 0.63 18.68
N PHE A 84 21.76 0.49 17.97
CA PHE A 84 20.95 1.63 17.55
C PHE A 84 20.38 2.41 18.74
N ASN A 85 19.87 1.74 19.78
CA ASN A 85 19.42 2.40 21.02
C ASN A 85 20.54 3.21 21.67
N ASN A 86 21.75 2.64 21.77
CA ASN A 86 22.89 3.31 22.39
C ASN A 86 23.31 4.57 21.61
N GLU A 87 23.24 4.54 20.27
CA GLU A 87 23.55 5.72 19.45
C GLU A 87 22.44 6.78 19.52
N MET A 88 21.16 6.38 19.55
CA MET A 88 20.04 7.31 19.77
C MET A 88 20.17 8.02 21.12
N LEU A 89 20.53 7.30 22.18
CA LEU A 89 20.85 7.87 23.50
C LEU A 89 22.08 8.79 23.45
N ARG A 90 23.15 8.40 22.74
CA ARG A 90 24.37 9.23 22.59
C ARG A 90 24.09 10.54 21.85
N LEU A 91 23.20 10.51 20.87
CA LEU A 91 22.83 11.66 20.03
C LEU A 91 21.66 12.49 20.58
N LYS A 92 21.12 12.19 21.77
CA LYS A 92 19.92 12.84 22.33
C LYS A 92 18.67 12.73 21.44
N LEU A 93 18.54 11.61 20.74
CA LEU A 93 17.37 11.23 19.95
C LEU A 93 16.39 10.43 20.83
N TYR A 94 15.93 11.07 21.89
CA TYR A 94 14.89 10.59 22.82
C TYR A 94 14.17 11.78 23.48
N PRO A 95 12.87 11.67 23.81
CA PRO A 95 12.13 12.74 24.46
C PRO A 95 12.56 12.95 25.92
N VAL A 96 12.57 14.21 26.38
CA VAL A 96 13.03 14.56 27.74
C VAL A 96 11.85 14.90 28.64
N ILE A 97 11.63 14.08 29.66
CA ILE A 97 10.63 14.30 30.72
C ILE A 97 11.15 15.35 31.70
N ASP A 98 10.34 16.34 32.10
CA ASP A 98 10.74 17.25 33.18
C ASP A 98 10.73 16.52 34.54
N PRO A 99 11.82 16.57 35.33
CA PRO A 99 11.92 15.84 36.59
C PRO A 99 10.98 16.38 37.69
N ASN A 100 10.36 17.55 37.49
CA ASN A 100 9.44 18.17 38.44
C ASN A 100 7.96 17.97 38.04
N ASP A 101 7.70 17.82 36.74
CA ASP A 101 6.37 17.53 36.18
C ASP A 101 6.49 16.52 35.04
N PRO A 102 6.24 15.22 35.31
CA PRO A 102 6.31 14.17 34.30
C PRO A 102 5.31 14.31 33.13
N GLN A 103 4.34 15.22 33.20
CA GLN A 103 3.45 15.52 32.07
C GLN A 103 4.11 16.46 31.05
N LEU A 104 5.15 17.20 31.44
CA LEU A 104 5.94 18.06 30.55
C LEU A 104 7.04 17.24 29.85
N VAL A 105 6.66 16.64 28.72
CA VAL A 105 7.58 15.97 27.80
C VAL A 105 8.06 16.95 26.73
N LYS A 106 9.38 17.03 26.54
CA LYS A 106 10.04 17.83 25.50
C LYS A 106 10.49 16.94 24.35
N GLU A 107 10.45 17.47 23.13
CA GLU A 107 11.00 16.81 21.95
C GLU A 107 12.49 16.44 22.11
N PRO A 108 12.99 15.44 21.38
CA PRO A 108 14.41 15.11 21.35
C PRO A 108 15.31 16.30 21.01
N GLU A 109 16.28 16.63 21.86
CA GLU A 109 17.17 17.78 21.66
C GLU A 109 18.09 17.64 20.44
N GLY A 110 18.45 16.41 20.07
CA GLY A 110 19.44 16.14 19.01
C GLY A 110 18.85 15.79 17.65
N ASN A 111 19.74 15.80 16.64
CA ASN A 111 19.52 15.46 15.24
C ASN A 111 20.74 14.67 14.71
N ILE A 112 20.57 13.81 13.70
CA ILE A 112 21.68 13.26 12.91
C ILE A 112 22.07 14.29 11.84
N VAL A 113 23.12 15.07 12.11
CA VAL A 113 23.61 16.13 11.21
C VAL A 113 24.47 15.60 10.04
N GLU A 114 25.12 14.45 10.21
CA GLU A 114 25.93 13.80 9.16
C GLU A 114 25.65 12.29 9.12
N GLY A 115 25.54 11.72 7.91
CA GLY A 115 25.27 10.28 7.73
C GLY A 115 25.47 9.81 6.30
N THR A 116 25.61 8.50 6.08
CA THR A 116 25.70 7.92 4.72
C THR A 116 24.31 7.49 4.24
N TYR A 117 24.07 7.53 2.92
CA TYR A 117 22.79 7.12 2.32
C TYR A 117 22.28 5.76 2.85
N ILE A 118 23.15 4.75 2.87
CA ILE A 118 22.80 3.40 3.35
C ILE A 118 22.56 3.41 4.86
N GLY A 119 23.36 4.13 5.64
CA GLY A 119 23.18 4.27 7.09
C GLY A 119 21.83 4.91 7.44
N THR A 120 21.51 6.05 6.83
CA THR A 120 20.21 6.72 7.01
C THR A 120 19.05 5.86 6.53
N GLN A 121 19.19 5.11 5.44
CA GLN A 121 18.14 4.19 4.99
C GLN A 121 17.85 3.08 6.02
N LEU A 122 18.90 2.51 6.63
CA LEU A 122 18.76 1.51 7.69
C LEU A 122 18.19 2.12 8.98
N ALA A 123 18.57 3.37 9.29
CA ALA A 123 18.01 4.12 10.42
C ALA A 123 16.51 4.40 10.24
N LEU A 124 16.08 4.85 9.05
CA LEU A 124 14.67 5.07 8.71
C LEU A 124 13.84 3.78 8.82
N THR A 125 14.36 2.66 8.32
CA THR A 125 13.71 1.34 8.47
C THR A 125 13.58 0.94 9.94
N GLN A 126 14.64 1.11 10.74
CA GLN A 126 14.62 0.79 12.17
C GLN A 126 13.68 1.71 12.96
N ALA A 127 13.67 3.01 12.68
CA ALA A 127 12.81 3.98 13.35
C ALA A 127 11.34 3.75 13.02
N TYR A 128 10.98 3.56 11.73
CA TYR A 128 9.58 3.34 11.36
C TYR A 128 9.00 2.07 12.01
N SER A 129 9.75 0.97 12.02
CA SER A 129 9.33 -0.26 12.70
C SER A 129 9.07 -0.09 14.20
N ARG A 130 9.75 0.86 14.86
CA ARG A 130 9.53 1.22 16.26
C ARG A 130 8.32 2.14 16.44
N ILE A 131 8.03 3.00 15.47
CA ILE A 131 6.80 3.81 15.44
C ILE A 131 5.60 2.85 15.36
N GLU A 132 5.60 1.92 14.41
CA GLU A 132 4.58 0.87 14.28
C GLU A 132 4.42 0.06 15.58
N GLN A 133 5.53 -0.39 16.18
CA GLN A 133 5.50 -1.12 17.45
C GLN A 133 4.94 -0.27 18.61
N THR A 134 5.23 1.04 18.63
CA THR A 134 4.73 1.98 19.66
C THR A 134 3.21 2.16 19.53
N PHE A 135 2.70 2.40 18.32
CA PHE A 135 1.26 2.52 18.08
C PHE A 135 0.52 1.21 18.32
N SER A 136 1.08 0.06 17.89
CA SER A 136 0.51 -1.26 18.19
C SER A 136 0.44 -1.53 19.70
N SER A 137 1.49 -1.18 20.45
CA SER A 137 1.51 -1.32 21.92
C SER A 137 0.49 -0.39 22.60
N LEU A 138 0.36 0.84 22.12
CA LEU A 138 -0.64 1.80 22.59
C LEU A 138 -2.07 1.29 22.37
N PHE A 139 -2.35 0.68 21.22
CA PHE A 139 -3.69 0.22 20.86
C PHE A 139 -4.10 -1.07 21.60
N ASP A 140 -3.15 -1.93 21.98
CA ASP A 140 -3.40 -3.04 22.91
C ASP A 140 -3.66 -2.56 24.35
N VAL A 141 -2.90 -1.56 24.80
CA VAL A 141 -3.07 -0.93 26.12
C VAL A 141 -4.42 -0.21 26.24
N LEU A 142 -4.83 0.54 25.20
CA LEU A 142 -6.16 1.16 25.11
C LEU A 142 -7.29 0.12 24.91
N GLY A 143 -6.96 -1.10 24.48
CA GLY A 143 -7.92 -2.17 24.22
C GLY A 143 -8.68 -2.04 22.88
N ILE A 144 -8.16 -1.23 21.96
CA ILE A 144 -8.69 -1.02 20.61
C ILE A 144 -8.33 -2.21 19.72
N GLU A 145 -7.03 -2.52 19.61
CA GLU A 145 -6.50 -3.69 18.89
C GLU A 145 -5.79 -4.64 19.89
N PRO A 146 -6.52 -5.32 20.80
CA PRO A 146 -5.91 -6.05 21.90
C PRO A 146 -5.22 -7.33 21.44
N THR A 147 -3.99 -7.57 21.93
CA THR A 147 -3.14 -8.72 21.56
C THR A 147 -3.80 -10.07 21.91
N LEU A 148 -4.65 -10.08 22.95
CA LEU A 148 -5.51 -11.20 23.31
C LEU A 148 -6.97 -10.75 23.23
N PRO A 149 -7.90 -11.55 22.66
CA PRO A 149 -9.30 -11.16 22.53
C PRO A 149 -9.95 -10.76 23.87
N ARG A 150 -10.54 -9.56 23.90
CA ARG A 150 -11.36 -9.04 25.01
C ARG A 150 -12.76 -8.78 24.48
N PHE A 151 -13.80 -9.27 25.15
CA PHE A 151 -15.18 -8.92 24.80
C PHE A 151 -15.53 -7.57 25.44
N ILE A 152 -15.98 -6.62 24.63
CA ILE A 152 -16.34 -5.25 25.04
C ILE A 152 -17.83 -5.04 24.73
N PRO A 153 -18.69 -4.75 25.74
CA PRO A 153 -20.09 -4.41 25.50
C PRO A 153 -20.22 -3.18 24.59
N LEU A 154 -21.26 -3.12 23.75
CA LEU A 154 -21.42 -2.06 22.74
C LEU A 154 -21.38 -0.64 23.33
N GLU A 155 -21.94 -0.42 24.52
CA GLU A 155 -21.92 0.89 25.18
C GLU A 155 -20.53 1.29 25.71
N GLU A 156 -19.60 0.35 25.90
CA GLU A 156 -18.19 0.65 26.18
C GLU A 156 -17.39 0.81 24.89
N GLN A 157 -17.70 0.04 23.83
CA GLN A 157 -17.12 0.26 22.49
C GLN A 157 -17.44 1.67 21.99
N LYS A 158 -18.70 2.13 22.13
CA LYS A 158 -19.13 3.51 21.81
C LYS A 158 -18.37 4.61 22.56
N LYS A 159 -17.76 4.32 23.71
CA LYS A 159 -16.91 5.26 24.45
C LYS A 159 -15.47 5.21 23.95
N LEU A 160 -14.94 4.01 23.76
CA LEU A 160 -13.57 3.76 23.31
C LEU A 160 -13.33 4.22 21.86
N TYR A 161 -14.30 4.00 20.99
CA TYR A 161 -14.25 4.38 19.58
C TYR A 161 -14.97 5.72 19.38
N GLN A 162 -14.21 6.83 19.36
CA GLN A 162 -14.70 8.14 18.91
C GLN A 162 -14.15 8.49 17.53
N TYR A 163 -14.89 9.29 16.78
CA TYR A 163 -14.36 9.95 15.59
C TYR A 163 -13.56 11.20 15.96
N SER A 164 -12.52 11.47 15.17
CA SER A 164 -11.88 12.78 15.12
C SER A 164 -12.82 13.85 14.57
N ALA A 165 -12.53 15.11 14.88
CA ALA A 165 -13.37 16.23 14.47
C ALA A 165 -13.27 16.48 12.95
N TYR A 166 -14.42 16.47 12.25
CA TYR A 166 -14.50 16.64 10.80
C TYR A 166 -15.75 17.47 10.42
N PRO A 167 -15.76 18.25 9.32
CA PRO A 167 -14.64 18.61 8.43
C PRO A 167 -13.68 19.65 9.05
N LYS A 168 -13.87 20.00 10.32
CA LYS A 168 -13.12 21.03 11.03
C LYS A 168 -12.69 20.59 12.43
N ASN A 169 -11.53 21.07 12.85
CA ASN A 169 -11.04 20.99 14.22
C ASN A 169 -11.88 21.90 15.16
N ALA A 170 -11.70 21.73 16.47
CA ALA A 170 -12.43 22.49 17.49
C ALA A 170 -12.16 24.01 17.48
N ASP A 171 -11.04 24.46 16.89
CA ASP A 171 -10.69 25.86 16.67
C ASP A 171 -11.32 26.47 15.39
N GLY A 172 -12.00 25.65 14.58
CA GLY A 172 -12.64 26.05 13.33
C GLY A 172 -11.74 25.98 12.09
N THR A 173 -10.48 25.56 12.21
CA THR A 173 -9.61 25.22 11.05
C THR A 173 -10.08 23.93 10.36
N PRO A 174 -9.76 23.71 9.07
CA PRO A 174 -10.02 22.43 8.42
C PRO A 174 -9.30 21.27 9.12
N ALA A 175 -9.95 20.12 9.24
CA ALA A 175 -9.33 18.92 9.80
C ALA A 175 -8.21 18.39 8.87
N ASN A 176 -7.07 17.94 9.40
CA ASN A 176 -5.94 17.51 8.56
C ASN A 176 -6.20 16.19 7.80
N TYR A 177 -7.14 15.37 8.28
CA TYR A 177 -7.50 14.08 7.71
C TYR A 177 -9.03 13.89 7.72
N PRO A 178 -9.57 12.94 6.93
CA PRO A 178 -10.94 12.45 7.05
C PRO A 178 -11.30 11.90 8.45
N PRO A 179 -12.57 11.61 8.75
CA PRO A 179 -12.98 11.03 10.02
C PRO A 179 -12.23 9.72 10.29
N HIS A 180 -11.53 9.67 11.42
CA HIS A 180 -10.69 8.54 11.82
C HIS A 180 -10.82 8.29 13.32
N LEU A 181 -10.13 7.27 13.86
CA LEU A 181 -10.18 7.00 15.30
C LEU A 181 -9.47 8.09 16.10
N ASP A 182 -10.22 8.76 16.98
CA ASP A 182 -9.71 9.66 18.00
C ASP A 182 -9.29 8.84 19.24
N HIS A 183 -8.02 8.44 19.24
CA HIS A 183 -7.42 7.53 20.21
C HIS A 183 -6.73 8.25 21.38
N ILE A 184 -6.87 9.58 21.49
CA ILE A 184 -6.26 10.39 22.55
C ILE A 184 -7.31 10.66 23.65
N PRO A 185 -7.17 10.09 24.87
CA PRO A 185 -8.20 10.22 25.90
C PRO A 185 -8.35 11.67 26.43
N LYS A 186 -9.60 12.11 26.62
CA LYS A 186 -9.94 13.52 26.85
C LYS A 186 -9.95 13.95 28.33
N ASP A 187 -10.46 13.11 29.24
CA ASP A 187 -10.72 13.47 30.66
C ASP A 187 -9.81 12.77 31.69
N GLU A 188 -9.65 13.38 32.86
CA GLU A 188 -8.37 13.50 33.60
C GLU A 188 -7.75 12.26 34.28
N ASP A 189 -8.40 11.09 34.31
CA ASP A 189 -7.99 9.90 35.09
C ASP A 189 -6.79 9.10 34.51
N ILE A 190 -5.84 9.79 33.85
CA ILE A 190 -4.93 9.21 32.85
C ILE A 190 -3.45 9.29 33.26
N ASN A 191 -3.08 9.62 34.51
CA ASN A 191 -1.73 10.14 34.82
C ASN A 191 -0.54 9.29 34.30
N GLN A 192 -0.55 7.96 34.44
CA GLN A 192 0.50 7.09 33.84
C GLN A 192 0.33 6.87 32.32
N PHE A 193 -0.91 6.74 31.84
CA PHE A 193 -1.19 6.54 30.41
C PHE A 193 -0.92 7.80 29.57
N ARG A 194 -1.07 9.00 30.15
CA ARG A 194 -0.68 10.28 29.52
C ARG A 194 0.83 10.35 29.36
N ILE A 195 1.60 9.93 30.36
CA ILE A 195 3.07 9.86 30.28
C ILE A 195 3.47 8.89 29.16
N PHE A 196 2.93 7.66 29.14
CA PHE A 196 3.22 6.69 28.07
C PHE A 196 2.84 7.23 26.68
N SER A 197 1.64 7.78 26.53
CA SER A 197 1.14 8.30 25.25
C SER A 197 1.91 9.53 24.80
N ALA A 198 2.17 10.51 25.67
CA ALA A 198 2.88 11.73 25.31
C ALA A 198 4.33 11.46 24.91
N ILE A 199 5.04 10.60 25.66
CA ILE A 199 6.42 10.19 25.33
C ILE A 199 6.47 9.56 23.94
N GLY A 200 5.65 8.52 23.69
CA GLY A 200 5.62 7.85 22.39
C GLY A 200 5.18 8.76 21.25
N LEU A 201 4.09 9.50 21.42
CA LEU A 201 3.55 10.37 20.36
C LEU A 201 4.51 11.51 20.02
N ILE A 202 5.11 12.19 21.00
CA ILE A 202 6.05 13.30 20.74
C ILE A 202 7.33 12.80 20.07
N GLU A 203 7.87 11.63 20.48
CA GLU A 203 9.03 11.04 19.80
C GLU A 203 8.70 10.66 18.35
N THR A 204 7.62 9.90 18.15
CA THR A 204 7.22 9.41 16.82
C THR A 204 6.88 10.54 15.84
N GLN A 205 6.43 11.71 16.31
CA GLN A 205 6.09 12.88 15.50
C GLN A 205 7.27 13.65 14.89
N VAL A 206 8.51 13.45 15.36
CA VAL A 206 9.69 14.15 14.82
C VAL A 206 10.88 13.25 14.47
N ILE A 207 10.86 11.97 14.87
CA ILE A 207 12.07 11.15 14.81
C ILE A 207 12.56 10.82 13.38
N LEU A 208 11.68 10.66 12.39
CA LEU A 208 12.08 10.38 11.00
C LEU A 208 12.76 11.60 10.35
N GLN A 209 12.30 12.81 10.67
CA GLN A 209 13.00 14.04 10.31
C GLN A 209 14.35 14.13 11.02
N LYS A 210 14.39 13.90 12.34
CA LYS A 210 15.62 14.04 13.15
C LYS A 210 16.72 13.03 12.84
N ILE A 211 16.40 11.84 12.33
CA ILE A 211 17.40 10.86 11.87
C ILE A 211 17.81 11.01 10.40
N THR A 212 17.14 11.89 9.64
CA THR A 212 17.45 12.14 8.23
C THR A 212 18.27 13.43 8.11
N PRO A 213 19.57 13.36 7.77
CA PRO A 213 20.37 14.55 7.54
C PRO A 213 19.73 15.49 6.51
N GLU A 214 20.04 16.79 6.63
CA GLU A 214 19.79 17.74 5.56
C GLU A 214 20.62 17.36 4.31
N GLU A 215 20.24 17.86 3.13
CA GLU A 215 20.86 17.44 1.85
C GLU A 215 22.41 17.60 1.86
N ASP A 216 22.92 18.61 2.56
CA ASP A 216 24.34 18.86 2.71
C ASP A 216 25.06 17.99 3.76
N GLY A 217 24.35 17.33 4.66
CA GLY A 217 24.87 16.41 5.68
C GLY A 217 25.19 14.99 5.18
N PHE A 218 24.81 14.64 3.94
CA PHE A 218 25.10 13.30 3.43
C PHE A 218 26.59 13.08 3.14
N LEU A 219 27.24 12.23 3.93
CA LEU A 219 28.64 11.83 3.79
C LEU A 219 28.81 10.92 2.56
N GLY A 220 29.91 11.14 1.84
CA GLY A 220 30.11 10.50 0.53
C GLY A 220 29.18 11.08 -0.55
N ARG A 221 28.81 12.36 -0.47
CA ARG A 221 28.04 13.09 -1.51
C ARG A 221 28.52 12.72 -2.91
N THR A 222 27.63 12.90 -3.88
CA THR A 222 27.90 12.68 -5.31
C THR A 222 29.19 13.34 -5.80
N LYS A 223 29.69 14.41 -5.15
CA LYS A 223 31.03 14.98 -5.36
C LYS A 223 32.18 13.96 -5.30
N GLN A 224 32.17 13.02 -4.35
CA GLN A 224 33.25 12.03 -4.20
C GLN A 224 33.17 10.94 -5.27
N TRP A 225 31.95 10.44 -5.56
CA TRP A 225 31.66 9.56 -6.69
C TRP A 225 31.98 10.21 -8.04
N LEU A 226 31.69 11.51 -8.21
CA LEU A 226 32.09 12.33 -9.37
C LEU A 226 33.60 12.49 -9.47
N LEU A 227 34.33 12.66 -8.35
CA LEU A 227 35.80 12.71 -8.36
C LEU A 227 36.42 11.35 -8.71
N GLU A 228 35.84 10.25 -8.23
CA GLU A 228 36.28 8.90 -8.62
C GLU A 228 35.97 8.62 -10.09
N LYS A 229 34.83 9.09 -10.60
CA LYS A 229 34.53 9.04 -12.03
C LYS A 229 35.38 10.00 -12.87
N ALA A 230 35.82 11.13 -12.32
CA ALA A 230 36.79 12.03 -12.96
C ALA A 230 38.19 11.39 -13.01
N ARG A 231 38.56 10.56 -12.02
CA ARG A 231 39.78 9.72 -12.05
C ARG A 231 39.66 8.57 -13.05
N ALA A 232 38.47 7.96 -13.20
CA ALA A 232 38.20 7.02 -14.29
C ALA A 232 38.20 7.71 -15.68
N ALA A 233 37.72 8.96 -15.75
CA ALA A 233 37.74 9.83 -16.92
C ALA A 233 39.10 10.52 -17.15
N ALA A 234 40.20 9.79 -16.94
CA ALA A 234 41.54 10.18 -17.39
C ALA A 234 41.66 10.35 -18.93
N PHE A 235 40.55 10.13 -19.66
CA PHE A 235 40.37 10.39 -21.10
C PHE A 235 39.27 11.43 -21.39
N GLY A 236 39.27 12.55 -20.65
CA GLY A 236 38.76 13.85 -21.14
C GLY A 236 37.25 14.11 -21.03
N GLY A 237 36.86 14.93 -20.04
CA GLY A 237 35.54 15.57 -19.94
C GLY A 237 35.42 16.44 -18.68
N ASP A 238 34.74 17.59 -18.77
CA ASP A 238 34.65 18.55 -17.66
C ASP A 238 33.81 18.03 -16.46
N PRO A 239 34.26 18.25 -15.21
CA PRO A 239 33.68 17.61 -14.02
C PRO A 239 32.46 18.34 -13.39
N GLU A 240 32.04 19.50 -13.91
CA GLU A 240 31.05 20.37 -13.23
C GLU A 240 29.59 20.14 -13.66
N LYS A 241 29.24 18.98 -14.23
CA LYS A 241 27.87 18.68 -14.67
C LYS A 241 27.37 17.35 -14.13
N GLY A 242 26.13 17.36 -13.62
CA GLY A 242 25.39 16.16 -13.26
C GLY A 242 25.33 15.19 -14.44
N LEU A 243 25.65 13.93 -14.17
CA LEU A 243 25.82 12.90 -15.19
C LEU A 243 24.46 12.34 -15.67
N LYS A 244 24.50 11.63 -16.79
CA LYS A 244 23.36 11.35 -17.67
C LYS A 244 22.32 10.41 -17.03
N ILE A 245 21.15 10.32 -17.65
CA ILE A 245 20.11 9.36 -17.25
C ILE A 245 20.63 7.92 -17.28
N GLN A 246 21.54 7.61 -18.21
CA GLN A 246 22.20 6.30 -18.29
C GLN A 246 23.01 5.97 -17.03
N ASP A 247 23.67 6.94 -16.42
CA ASP A 247 24.53 6.73 -15.25
C ASP A 247 23.71 6.34 -14.00
N VAL A 248 22.45 6.81 -13.92
CA VAL A 248 21.47 6.44 -12.89
C VAL A 248 20.89 5.05 -13.15
N VAL A 249 20.62 4.69 -14.40
CA VAL A 249 20.22 3.34 -14.82
C VAL A 249 21.30 2.31 -14.44
N ASP A 250 22.56 2.63 -14.73
CA ASP A 250 23.67 1.72 -14.48
C ASP A 250 23.97 1.60 -12.98
N TYR A 251 23.83 2.68 -12.20
CA TYR A 251 23.89 2.59 -10.73
C TYR A 251 22.82 1.64 -10.17
N ASN A 252 21.55 1.78 -10.60
CA ASN A 252 20.43 0.93 -10.20
C ASN A 252 20.65 -0.57 -10.51
N LYS A 253 21.37 -0.89 -11.60
CA LYS A 253 21.70 -2.27 -11.97
C LYS A 253 22.75 -2.94 -11.07
N PHE A 254 23.67 -2.17 -10.48
CA PHE A 254 24.83 -2.72 -9.78
C PHE A 254 24.84 -2.51 -8.25
N HIS A 255 24.04 -1.58 -7.70
CA HIS A 255 24.10 -1.18 -6.29
C HIS A 255 22.79 -1.38 -5.51
N ARG A 256 21.83 -2.14 -6.05
CA ARG A 256 20.55 -2.39 -5.38
C ARG A 256 20.71 -3.38 -4.21
N LYS A 257 19.96 -3.15 -3.12
CA LYS A 257 19.68 -4.16 -2.09
C LYS A 257 18.81 -5.30 -2.66
N PHE A 258 18.93 -6.48 -2.07
CA PHE A 258 17.92 -7.55 -2.17
C PHE A 258 16.55 -7.00 -1.75
N GLY A 259 15.47 -7.39 -2.43
CA GLY A 259 14.14 -6.87 -2.12
C GLY A 259 13.43 -7.62 -1.01
N THR A 260 12.55 -6.91 -0.31
CA THR A 260 11.55 -7.45 0.63
C THR A 260 10.16 -7.57 -0.01
N ASP A 261 10.02 -7.16 -1.27
CA ASP A 261 8.77 -7.06 -2.03
C ASP A 261 8.42 -8.33 -2.82
N ILE A 262 7.19 -8.40 -3.36
CA ILE A 262 6.70 -9.54 -4.17
C ILE A 262 7.42 -9.76 -5.51
N THR A 263 8.39 -8.92 -5.86
CA THR A 263 9.24 -9.07 -7.06
C THR A 263 10.68 -9.45 -6.71
N ASP A 264 10.94 -9.85 -5.46
CA ASP A 264 12.24 -10.24 -4.89
C ASP A 264 13.35 -9.19 -5.09
N GLY A 265 12.98 -7.92 -5.29
CA GLY A 265 13.89 -6.84 -5.64
C GLY A 265 14.00 -6.54 -7.14
N GLY A 266 12.95 -6.80 -7.91
CA GLY A 266 12.77 -6.23 -9.24
C GLY A 266 12.43 -4.73 -9.18
N ASN A 267 12.79 -3.96 -10.20
CA ASN A 267 12.14 -2.66 -10.50
C ASN A 267 12.14 -2.38 -11.99
N ILE A 268 11.28 -1.46 -12.40
CA ILE A 268 11.10 -1.05 -13.80
C ILE A 268 12.40 -0.56 -14.44
N GLY A 269 13.33 0.04 -13.67
CA GLY A 269 14.63 0.52 -14.13
C GLY A 269 15.63 -0.57 -14.53
N LEU A 270 15.33 -1.85 -14.28
CA LEU A 270 16.10 -2.98 -14.82
C LEU A 270 15.75 -3.28 -16.29
N LEU A 271 14.60 -2.81 -16.79
CA LEU A 271 14.19 -2.95 -18.19
C LEU A 271 14.89 -1.91 -19.06
N GLU A 272 15.49 -2.31 -20.18
CA GLU A 272 16.17 -1.37 -21.08
C GLU A 272 15.24 -0.33 -21.70
N ASP A 273 13.95 -0.65 -21.81
CA ASP A 273 12.90 0.19 -22.38
C ASP A 273 12.01 0.87 -21.33
N TRP A 274 12.45 0.99 -20.06
CA TRP A 274 11.66 1.53 -18.94
C TRP A 274 10.96 2.88 -19.21
N PHE A 275 11.54 3.72 -20.07
CA PHE A 275 11.04 5.03 -20.45
C PHE A 275 10.02 5.01 -21.61
N SER A 276 9.74 3.83 -22.18
CA SER A 276 8.96 3.73 -23.42
C SER A 276 7.48 4.06 -23.21
N ASP A 277 6.83 4.46 -24.30
CA ASP A 277 5.39 4.70 -24.39
C ASP A 277 4.59 3.50 -23.88
N ARG A 278 5.07 2.29 -24.20
CA ARG A 278 4.50 1.05 -23.68
C ARG A 278 4.60 0.99 -22.17
N ARG A 279 5.78 1.17 -21.57
CA ARG A 279 5.94 1.05 -20.11
C ARG A 279 5.18 2.12 -19.33
N PHE A 280 5.01 3.30 -19.92
CA PHE A 280 4.18 4.37 -19.38
C PHE A 280 2.67 4.05 -19.46
N ALA A 281 2.21 3.46 -20.57
CA ALA A 281 0.80 3.12 -20.74
C ALA A 281 0.40 1.80 -20.03
N ASP A 282 1.26 0.78 -20.02
CA ASP A 282 1.04 -0.48 -19.29
C ASP A 282 0.76 -0.20 -17.78
N GLN A 283 1.41 0.81 -17.18
CA GLN A 283 1.17 1.25 -15.80
C GLN A 283 -0.28 1.70 -15.51
N GLN A 284 -1.04 2.17 -16.52
CA GLN A 284 -2.45 2.55 -16.33
C GLN A 284 -3.36 1.32 -16.14
N PHE A 285 -2.85 0.11 -16.43
CA PHE A 285 -3.58 -1.16 -16.35
C PHE A 285 -2.97 -2.16 -15.34
N THR A 286 -1.65 -2.10 -15.10
CA THR A 286 -0.91 -3.03 -14.22
C THR A 286 0.16 -2.34 -13.36
N GLY A 287 0.10 -1.01 -13.24
CA GLY A 287 0.89 -0.20 -12.30
C GLY A 287 0.29 -0.18 -10.90
N THR A 288 0.76 0.76 -10.05
CA THR A 288 0.20 0.98 -8.70
C THR A 288 -1.15 1.71 -8.70
N ASN A 289 -1.52 2.33 -9.82
CA ASN A 289 -2.81 3.04 -9.99
C ASN A 289 -3.60 2.50 -11.20
N PRO A 290 -4.06 1.23 -11.20
CA PRO A 290 -4.77 0.62 -12.32
C PRO A 290 -6.29 0.96 -12.31
N THR A 291 -6.73 1.89 -11.46
CA THR A 291 -8.12 2.12 -11.06
C THR A 291 -8.70 3.45 -11.51
N THR A 292 -7.90 4.37 -12.04
CA THR A 292 -8.33 5.77 -12.26
C THR A 292 -8.40 6.22 -13.72
N ILE A 293 -7.86 5.44 -14.67
CA ILE A 293 -8.03 5.70 -16.09
C ILE A 293 -9.49 5.49 -16.51
N THR A 294 -10.04 6.41 -17.31
CA THR A 294 -11.47 6.43 -17.70
C THR A 294 -11.63 6.64 -19.21
N GLN A 295 -12.76 6.26 -19.79
CA GLN A 295 -13.07 6.57 -21.19
C GLN A 295 -13.13 8.09 -21.42
N ALA A 296 -12.48 8.57 -22.48
CA ALA A 296 -12.40 9.99 -22.78
C ALA A 296 -13.77 10.56 -23.19
N SER A 297 -14.21 11.62 -22.52
CA SER A 297 -15.46 12.32 -22.85
C SER A 297 -15.35 13.04 -24.19
N ALA A 298 -16.50 13.30 -24.84
CA ALA A 298 -16.55 14.09 -26.07
C ALA A 298 -15.93 15.50 -25.90
N ALA A 299 -15.99 16.07 -24.69
CA ALA A 299 -15.33 17.33 -24.35
C ALA A 299 -13.80 17.18 -24.37
N TRP A 300 -13.24 16.15 -23.72
CA TRP A 300 -11.80 15.89 -23.76
C TRP A 300 -11.29 15.64 -25.20
N ILE A 301 -12.04 14.87 -26.00
CA ILE A 301 -11.69 14.62 -27.41
C ILE A 301 -11.70 15.92 -28.23
N ALA A 302 -12.67 16.82 -28.00
CA ALA A 302 -12.74 18.11 -28.65
C ALA A 302 -11.59 19.05 -28.23
N ASP A 303 -11.27 19.12 -26.94
CA ASP A 303 -10.20 19.97 -26.40
C ASP A 303 -8.81 19.52 -26.86
N PHE A 304 -8.52 18.21 -26.83
CA PHE A 304 -7.29 17.69 -27.42
C PHE A 304 -7.26 17.89 -28.95
N THR A 305 -8.39 17.80 -29.66
CA THR A 305 -8.45 18.15 -31.09
C THR A 305 -8.13 19.64 -31.33
N LYS A 306 -8.59 20.53 -30.45
CA LYS A 306 -8.32 21.98 -30.51
C LYS A 306 -6.85 22.28 -30.22
N ALA A 307 -6.28 21.66 -29.18
CA ALA A 307 -4.87 21.76 -28.84
C ALA A 307 -3.95 21.21 -29.95
N ALA A 308 -4.33 20.10 -30.59
CA ALA A 308 -3.59 19.55 -31.72
C ALA A 308 -3.51 20.55 -32.89
N LYS A 309 -4.61 21.24 -33.21
CA LYS A 309 -4.64 22.29 -34.24
C LYS A 309 -3.78 23.49 -33.86
N ALA A 310 -3.94 24.00 -32.64
CA ALA A 310 -3.19 25.16 -32.14
C ALA A 310 -1.67 24.89 -32.09
N GLY A 311 -1.26 23.65 -31.75
CA GLY A 311 0.13 23.23 -31.72
C GLY A 311 0.73 22.84 -33.09
N GLY A 312 -0.03 22.85 -34.19
CA GLY A 312 0.45 22.41 -35.51
C GLY A 312 0.65 20.89 -35.65
N TYR A 313 -0.08 20.09 -34.86
CA TYR A 313 -0.07 18.63 -34.92
C TYR A 313 -1.13 18.11 -35.91
N ASP A 314 -1.05 18.53 -37.17
CA ASP A 314 -2.07 18.31 -38.20
C ASP A 314 -2.53 16.84 -38.34
N LYS A 315 -1.60 15.88 -38.19
CA LYS A 315 -1.92 14.45 -38.21
C LYS A 315 -2.90 14.08 -37.09
N TRP A 316 -2.64 14.51 -35.86
CA TRP A 316 -3.53 14.26 -34.72
C TRP A 316 -4.84 15.03 -34.83
N ALA A 317 -4.78 16.29 -35.26
CA ALA A 317 -5.96 17.11 -35.54
C ALA A 317 -6.91 16.48 -36.59
N GLY A 318 -6.37 15.71 -37.54
CA GLY A 318 -7.11 14.98 -38.56
C GLY A 318 -7.47 13.52 -38.21
N LEU A 319 -6.89 12.96 -37.14
CA LEU A 319 -7.13 11.58 -36.66
C LEU A 319 -8.11 11.55 -35.47
N LEU A 320 -7.95 12.41 -34.46
CA LEU A 320 -8.76 12.39 -33.25
C LEU A 320 -10.28 12.46 -33.51
N PRO A 321 -10.79 13.31 -34.44
CA PRO A 321 -12.23 13.34 -34.76
C PRO A 321 -12.76 12.13 -35.53
N LYS A 322 -11.90 11.16 -35.86
CA LYS A 322 -12.23 9.94 -36.63
C LYS A 322 -11.93 8.65 -35.86
N ALA A 323 -11.32 8.75 -34.68
CA ALA A 323 -11.07 7.61 -33.82
C ALA A 323 -12.38 7.08 -33.22
N ASP A 324 -12.44 5.78 -32.94
CA ASP A 324 -13.51 5.18 -32.13
C ASP A 324 -13.51 5.83 -30.72
N PRO A 325 -14.60 6.50 -30.28
CA PRO A 325 -14.66 7.07 -28.92
C PRO A 325 -14.62 6.01 -27.80
N ALA A 326 -14.89 4.73 -28.10
CA ALA A 326 -14.68 3.61 -27.17
C ALA A 326 -13.22 3.08 -27.18
N SER A 327 -12.36 3.62 -28.04
CA SER A 327 -10.91 3.39 -28.02
C SER A 327 -10.14 4.48 -27.26
N LEU A 328 -10.73 5.64 -26.99
CA LEU A 328 -10.03 6.76 -26.36
C LEU A 328 -10.26 6.79 -24.84
N PHE A 329 -9.17 6.95 -24.09
CA PHE A 329 -9.14 6.95 -22.63
C PHE A 329 -8.33 8.15 -22.12
N VAL A 330 -8.64 8.62 -20.91
CA VAL A 330 -7.97 9.75 -20.25
C VAL A 330 -7.56 9.37 -18.82
N GLN A 331 -6.32 9.73 -18.46
CA GLN A 331 -5.87 9.84 -17.08
C GLN A 331 -5.89 11.33 -16.71
N ASP A 332 -6.82 11.69 -15.84
CA ASP A 332 -7.24 13.08 -15.61
C ASP A 332 -6.77 13.60 -14.25
N GLY A 333 -5.83 14.56 -14.25
CA GLY A 333 -5.38 15.33 -13.09
C GLY A 333 -5.87 16.79 -13.08
N SER A 334 -6.83 17.17 -13.94
CA SER A 334 -7.32 18.56 -14.04
C SER A 334 -7.93 19.09 -12.73
N TYR A 335 -8.46 18.19 -11.90
CA TYR A 335 -9.06 18.49 -10.60
C TYR A 335 -8.04 18.89 -9.52
N PHE A 336 -6.74 18.68 -9.73
CA PHE A 336 -5.69 18.83 -8.71
C PHE A 336 -5.74 20.19 -8.01
N ARG A 337 -5.80 21.30 -8.75
CA ARG A 337 -5.86 22.66 -8.17
C ARG A 337 -7.07 22.83 -7.25
N LYS A 338 -8.26 22.37 -7.66
CA LYS A 338 -9.48 22.39 -6.82
C LYS A 338 -9.26 21.60 -5.52
N ALA A 339 -8.76 20.37 -5.62
CA ALA A 339 -8.55 19.49 -4.48
C ALA A 339 -7.51 20.04 -3.49
N PHE A 340 -6.43 20.66 -3.98
CA PHE A 340 -5.46 21.41 -3.18
C PHE A 340 -6.00 22.74 -2.61
N GLY A 341 -7.26 23.13 -2.89
CA GLY A 341 -7.83 24.41 -2.45
C GLY A 341 -7.34 25.65 -3.22
N VAL A 342 -6.63 25.45 -4.34
CA VAL A 342 -6.04 26.51 -5.17
C VAL A 342 -7.07 27.01 -6.19
N SER A 343 -7.54 28.25 -5.99
CA SER A 343 -8.57 28.89 -6.82
C SER A 343 -8.05 29.59 -8.07
N ASP A 344 -6.77 29.95 -8.12
CA ASP A 344 -6.13 30.52 -9.32
C ASP A 344 -5.65 29.38 -10.26
N PRO A 345 -6.20 29.26 -11.48
CA PRO A 345 -5.75 28.25 -12.43
C PRO A 345 -4.32 28.48 -12.94
N GLU A 346 -3.76 29.69 -12.81
CA GLU A 346 -2.40 30.00 -13.26
C GLU A 346 -1.31 29.73 -12.22
N ALA A 347 -1.67 29.61 -10.94
CA ALA A 347 -0.73 29.45 -9.83
C ALA A 347 0.19 28.24 -10.02
N GLU A 348 1.48 28.42 -9.73
CA GLU A 348 2.45 27.32 -9.66
C GLU A 348 2.20 26.51 -8.39
N LEU A 349 1.98 25.20 -8.55
CA LEU A 349 2.00 24.26 -7.43
C LEU A 349 3.46 24.01 -7.08
N ARG A 350 3.97 24.77 -6.12
CA ARG A 350 5.37 24.76 -5.66
C ARG A 350 5.41 24.74 -4.15
N TYR A 351 6.31 23.95 -3.58
CA TYR A 351 6.62 23.97 -2.16
C TYR A 351 8.12 23.80 -1.92
N LYS A 352 8.58 24.36 -0.79
CA LYS A 352 9.94 24.24 -0.28
C LYS A 352 9.91 24.13 1.25
N PRO A 353 9.90 22.92 1.83
CA PRO A 353 10.23 22.71 3.23
C PRO A 353 11.63 23.26 3.55
N ALA A 354 11.89 23.61 4.82
CA ALA A 354 13.12 24.29 5.23
C ALA A 354 14.41 23.49 4.96
N SER A 355 14.32 22.15 4.98
CA SER A 355 15.44 21.19 4.90
C SER A 355 15.69 20.61 3.50
N VAL A 356 15.02 21.13 2.45
CA VAL A 356 15.14 20.65 1.07
C VAL A 356 15.15 21.79 0.05
N ASP A 357 15.48 21.45 -1.20
CA ASP A 357 15.33 22.32 -2.37
C ASP A 357 13.85 22.55 -2.77
N ASP A 358 13.63 23.50 -3.69
CA ASP A 358 12.34 23.71 -4.33
C ASP A 358 11.83 22.50 -5.13
N ASN A 359 10.54 22.19 -4.93
CA ASN A 359 9.80 21.12 -5.59
C ASN A 359 8.52 21.68 -6.25
N TRP A 360 8.14 21.12 -7.40
CA TRP A 360 6.91 21.46 -8.12
C TRP A 360 6.02 20.24 -8.34
N CYS A 361 4.70 20.45 -8.17
CA CYS A 361 3.65 19.52 -8.56
C CYS A 361 2.98 20.02 -9.84
N VAL A 362 2.23 19.15 -10.53
CA VAL A 362 1.47 19.47 -11.74
C VAL A 362 0.18 18.66 -11.79
N GLY A 363 -0.88 19.22 -12.38
CA GLY A 363 -2.13 18.51 -12.64
C GLY A 363 -2.20 18.06 -14.10
N ALA A 364 -1.43 17.04 -14.48
CA ALA A 364 -1.36 16.61 -15.88
C ALA A 364 -2.66 15.91 -16.35
N VAL A 365 -2.98 16.03 -17.64
CA VAL A 365 -4.07 15.28 -18.28
C VAL A 365 -3.51 14.56 -19.49
N SER A 366 -3.60 13.22 -19.48
CA SER A 366 -2.99 12.35 -20.50
C SER A 366 -4.07 11.61 -21.30
N LEU A 367 -4.07 11.77 -22.62
CA LEU A 367 -4.94 11.05 -23.55
C LEU A 367 -4.25 9.79 -24.07
N PHE A 368 -4.97 8.68 -24.09
CA PHE A 368 -4.53 7.38 -24.58
C PHE A 368 -5.49 6.82 -25.63
N GLN A 369 -5.00 5.92 -26.47
CA GLN A 369 -5.81 5.08 -27.36
C GLN A 369 -5.55 3.59 -27.12
N LEU A 370 -6.62 2.82 -26.91
CA LEU A 370 -6.59 1.37 -26.73
C LEU A 370 -6.96 0.67 -28.04
N SER A 371 -6.01 -0.06 -28.63
CA SER A 371 -6.23 -0.82 -29.87
C SER A 371 -6.89 -2.18 -29.62
N ASP A 372 -7.50 -2.76 -30.66
CA ASP A 372 -8.21 -4.05 -30.58
C ASP A 372 -7.31 -5.26 -30.32
N ASP A 373 -5.99 -5.13 -30.53
CA ASP A 373 -4.98 -6.10 -30.09
C ASP A 373 -4.51 -5.86 -28.63
N GLY A 374 -5.11 -4.90 -27.92
CA GLY A 374 -4.98 -4.69 -26.48
C GLY A 374 -3.87 -3.74 -26.04
N LYS A 375 -3.18 -3.07 -26.97
CA LYS A 375 -2.11 -2.12 -26.65
C LYS A 375 -2.71 -0.76 -26.31
N LEU A 376 -2.35 -0.22 -25.15
CA LEU A 376 -2.65 1.16 -24.79
C LEU A 376 -1.50 2.06 -25.29
N HIS A 377 -1.81 3.09 -26.07
CA HIS A 377 -0.85 4.02 -26.66
C HIS A 377 -1.05 5.44 -26.10
N PRO A 378 -0.02 6.11 -25.56
CA PRO A 378 -0.14 7.49 -25.11
C PRO A 378 -0.12 8.44 -26.32
N VAL A 379 -1.20 9.20 -26.49
CA VAL A 379 -1.46 10.08 -27.64
C VAL A 379 -1.01 11.51 -27.37
N ALA A 380 -1.38 12.06 -26.23
CA ALA A 380 -1.14 13.46 -25.87
C ALA A 380 -1.04 13.65 -24.36
N ILE A 381 -0.26 14.63 -23.93
CA ILE A 381 -0.13 15.02 -22.52
C ILE A 381 -0.21 16.55 -22.43
N CYS A 382 -1.22 17.02 -21.69
CA CYS A 382 -1.22 18.34 -21.08
C CYS A 382 -0.40 18.23 -19.80
N ILE A 383 0.78 18.88 -19.73
CA ILE A 383 1.73 18.63 -18.62
C ILE A 383 1.26 19.19 -17.28
N ASP A 384 0.45 20.24 -17.30
CA ASP A 384 -0.19 20.87 -16.15
C ASP A 384 -1.45 21.61 -16.63
N TYR A 385 -2.63 21.25 -16.12
CA TYR A 385 -3.91 21.79 -16.60
C TYR A 385 -4.33 23.06 -15.86
N LYS A 386 -4.39 24.16 -16.61
CA LYS A 386 -4.63 25.53 -16.11
C LYS A 386 -6.03 26.02 -16.44
N GLY A 387 -7.04 25.19 -16.19
CA GLY A 387 -8.46 25.48 -16.43
C GLY A 387 -8.91 25.44 -17.90
N SER A 388 -7.99 25.39 -18.87
CA SER A 388 -8.26 25.01 -20.26
C SER A 388 -6.99 24.55 -20.97
N MET A 389 -7.11 23.77 -22.03
CA MET A 389 -5.97 23.36 -22.87
C MET A 389 -5.27 24.54 -23.58
N GLU A 390 -5.91 25.70 -23.70
CA GLU A 390 -5.37 26.90 -24.35
C GLU A 390 -4.38 27.66 -23.46
N LYS A 391 -4.54 27.55 -22.15
CA LYS A 391 -3.65 28.11 -21.11
C LYS A 391 -2.54 27.14 -20.68
N SER A 392 -2.61 25.90 -21.17
CA SER A 392 -1.79 24.79 -20.70
C SER A 392 -0.79 24.37 -21.78
N VAL A 393 0.34 23.78 -21.37
CA VAL A 393 1.32 23.24 -22.33
C VAL A 393 0.92 21.80 -22.70
N VAL A 394 0.46 21.64 -23.94
CA VAL A 394 -0.02 20.34 -24.49
C VAL A 394 0.90 19.86 -25.60
N ILE A 395 1.49 18.68 -25.42
CA ILE A 395 2.34 18.01 -26.40
C ILE A 395 1.69 16.70 -26.87
N PHE A 396 1.87 16.38 -28.15
CA PHE A 396 1.38 15.15 -28.77
C PHE A 396 2.54 14.23 -29.14
N ASN A 397 2.32 12.92 -29.04
CA ASN A 397 3.31 11.90 -29.37
C ASN A 397 3.70 11.99 -30.86
N LYS A 398 4.97 11.75 -31.17
CA LYS A 398 5.45 11.63 -32.56
C LYS A 398 5.02 10.31 -33.21
N ARG A 399 4.84 9.26 -32.40
CA ARG A 399 4.31 7.95 -32.79
C ARG A 399 2.78 7.99 -32.79
N LEU A 400 2.16 7.63 -33.91
CA LEU A 400 0.72 7.65 -34.11
C LEU A 400 0.03 6.36 -33.63
N SER A 401 0.79 5.28 -33.47
CA SER A 401 0.31 4.02 -32.90
C SER A 401 1.38 3.31 -32.06
N ALA A 402 0.94 2.37 -31.21
CA ALA A 402 1.85 1.51 -30.46
C ALA A 402 2.70 0.58 -31.36
N ASN A 403 2.34 0.42 -32.64
CA ASN A 403 3.06 -0.38 -33.63
C ASN A 403 4.10 0.44 -34.44
N ASP A 404 4.14 1.77 -34.28
CA ASP A 404 5.17 2.62 -34.88
C ASP A 404 6.54 2.31 -34.24
N SER A 405 7.66 2.59 -34.94
CA SER A 405 9.00 2.32 -34.39
C SER A 405 9.25 3.06 -33.08
N SER A 406 9.68 2.33 -32.05
CA SER A 406 10.09 2.85 -30.74
C SER A 406 11.54 3.38 -30.70
N SER A 407 12.29 3.23 -31.80
CA SER A 407 13.73 3.53 -31.86
C SER A 407 14.12 4.97 -31.46
N GLY A 408 13.24 5.95 -31.69
CA GLY A 408 13.47 7.35 -31.32
C GLY A 408 13.14 7.69 -29.86
N GLU A 409 12.45 6.82 -29.12
CA GLU A 409 11.85 7.18 -27.82
C GLU A 409 12.87 7.53 -26.73
N LYS A 410 14.09 6.97 -26.79
CA LYS A 410 15.14 7.27 -25.80
C LYS A 410 15.55 8.75 -25.85
N GLU A 411 15.58 9.32 -27.05
CA GLU A 411 16.05 10.67 -27.33
C GLU A 411 14.91 11.69 -27.50
N ASP A 412 13.65 11.28 -27.30
CA ASP A 412 12.50 12.18 -27.35
C ASP A 412 12.32 12.94 -26.02
N TRP A 413 13.34 13.74 -25.66
CA TRP A 413 13.43 14.43 -24.38
C TRP A 413 12.20 15.30 -24.01
N PRO A 414 11.56 16.05 -24.93
CA PRO A 414 10.29 16.74 -24.66
C PRO A 414 9.15 15.80 -24.28
N TRP A 415 9.02 14.66 -24.97
CA TRP A 415 7.97 13.69 -24.70
C TRP A 415 8.24 12.86 -23.44
N ARG A 416 9.51 12.52 -23.17
CA ARG A 416 9.93 11.90 -21.90
C ARG A 416 9.64 12.81 -20.72
N TYR A 417 9.93 14.12 -20.83
CA TYR A 417 9.59 15.10 -19.80
C TYR A 417 8.08 15.20 -19.55
N ALA A 418 7.26 15.21 -20.61
CA ALA A 418 5.81 15.20 -20.47
C ALA A 418 5.29 13.92 -19.79
N LYS A 419 5.85 12.75 -20.12
CA LYS A 419 5.59 11.50 -19.39
C LYS A 419 6.01 11.60 -17.91
N THR A 420 7.13 12.24 -17.59
CA THR A 420 7.53 12.53 -16.19
C THR A 420 6.51 13.42 -15.46
N CYS A 421 5.96 14.45 -16.10
CA CYS A 421 4.89 15.28 -15.53
C CYS A 421 3.62 14.46 -15.21
N ALA A 422 3.23 13.58 -16.12
CA ALA A 422 2.13 12.63 -15.91
C ALA A 422 2.44 11.63 -14.78
N GLN A 423 3.68 11.16 -14.65
CA GLN A 423 4.09 10.27 -13.55
C GLN A 423 4.13 10.98 -12.18
N VAL A 424 4.47 12.27 -12.11
CA VAL A 424 4.34 13.09 -10.88
C VAL A 424 2.88 13.23 -10.47
N THR A 425 2.01 13.51 -11.45
CA THR A 425 0.55 13.56 -11.24
C THR A 425 0.04 12.21 -10.74
N ASP A 426 0.47 11.11 -11.37
CA ASP A 426 0.05 9.76 -10.99
C ASP A 426 0.65 9.29 -9.66
N TRP A 427 1.82 9.78 -9.25
CA TRP A 427 2.38 9.52 -7.91
C TRP A 427 1.53 10.20 -6.84
N MET A 428 1.27 11.50 -6.98
CA MET A 428 0.41 12.25 -6.06
C MET A 428 -0.98 11.65 -5.94
N ARG A 429 -1.61 11.31 -7.08
CA ARG A 429 -2.91 10.65 -7.10
C ARG A 429 -2.86 9.28 -6.44
N HIS A 430 -1.87 8.47 -6.78
CA HIS A 430 -1.74 7.11 -6.27
C HIS A 430 -1.56 7.09 -4.74
N GLU A 431 -0.54 7.75 -4.20
CA GLU A 431 -0.23 7.69 -2.77
C GLU A 431 -1.32 8.33 -1.91
N LEU A 432 -1.65 9.61 -2.16
CA LEU A 432 -2.56 10.36 -1.28
C LEU A 432 -4.03 10.03 -1.50
N THR A 433 -4.47 9.70 -2.72
CA THR A 433 -5.88 9.37 -2.98
C THR A 433 -6.10 7.86 -3.02
N VAL A 434 -5.52 7.13 -3.98
CA VAL A 434 -5.90 5.74 -4.28
C VAL A 434 -5.44 4.76 -3.20
N HIS A 435 -4.28 4.98 -2.60
CA HIS A 435 -3.77 4.18 -1.48
C HIS A 435 -4.26 4.76 -0.15
N LEU A 436 -3.68 5.86 0.33
CA LEU A 436 -3.94 6.38 1.68
C LEU A 436 -5.42 6.71 1.94
N THR A 437 -6.08 7.45 1.06
CA THR A 437 -7.48 7.83 1.31
C THR A 437 -8.45 6.68 1.02
N LEU A 438 -8.40 6.11 -0.19
CA LEU A 438 -9.39 5.15 -0.67
C LEU A 438 -9.22 3.72 -0.15
N SER A 439 -8.09 3.35 0.47
CA SER A 439 -8.02 2.17 1.33
C SER A 439 -7.99 2.51 2.82
N HIS A 440 -6.95 3.19 3.31
CA HIS A 440 -6.75 3.32 4.76
C HIS A 440 -7.85 4.15 5.44
N PHE A 441 -8.17 5.35 4.96
CA PHE A 441 -9.14 6.23 5.63
C PHE A 441 -10.60 5.85 5.38
N VAL A 442 -10.93 5.38 4.17
CA VAL A 442 -12.26 4.81 3.87
C VAL A 442 -12.56 3.61 4.77
N GLU A 443 -11.64 2.66 4.88
CA GLU A 443 -11.86 1.47 5.71
C GLU A 443 -11.86 1.82 7.21
N GLU A 444 -10.97 2.69 7.69
CA GLU A 444 -10.96 3.10 9.10
C GLU A 444 -12.28 3.76 9.55
N ALA A 445 -12.88 4.61 8.72
CA ALA A 445 -14.17 5.20 9.05
C ALA A 445 -15.28 4.12 9.21
N ILE A 446 -15.21 3.04 8.45
CA ILE A 446 -16.11 1.88 8.53
C ILE A 446 -15.77 1.02 9.77
N ILE A 447 -14.49 0.81 10.10
CA ILE A 447 -14.06 0.11 11.32
C ILE A 447 -14.59 0.84 12.57
N VAL A 448 -14.42 2.16 12.64
CA VAL A 448 -14.90 2.99 13.75
C VAL A 448 -16.42 2.94 13.85
N ALA A 449 -17.16 3.08 12.74
CA ALA A 449 -18.62 2.93 12.74
C ALA A 449 -19.05 1.55 13.25
N THR A 450 -18.38 0.48 12.81
CA THR A 450 -18.74 -0.90 13.17
C THR A 450 -18.60 -1.11 14.68
N ASN A 451 -17.48 -0.73 15.29
CA ASN A 451 -17.30 -0.87 16.74
C ASN A 451 -18.30 0.00 17.53
N ARG A 452 -18.74 1.14 16.97
CA ARG A 452 -19.74 2.02 17.61
C ARG A 452 -21.19 1.54 17.50
N THR A 453 -21.51 0.67 16.53
CA THR A 453 -22.90 0.30 16.22
C THR A 453 -23.19 -1.20 16.25
N VAL A 454 -22.19 -2.06 16.09
CA VAL A 454 -22.35 -3.51 15.87
C VAL A 454 -21.66 -4.30 16.99
N PRO A 455 -22.40 -5.07 17.82
CA PRO A 455 -21.81 -5.93 18.87
C PRO A 455 -20.79 -6.95 18.34
N MET A 456 -19.77 -7.29 19.15
CA MET A 456 -18.67 -8.18 18.71
C MET A 456 -19.11 -9.62 18.37
N ASP A 457 -20.25 -10.06 18.90
CA ASP A 457 -20.88 -11.35 18.66
C ASP A 457 -21.84 -11.34 17.45
N HIS A 458 -22.17 -10.16 16.93
CA HIS A 458 -23.04 -10.00 15.76
C HIS A 458 -22.42 -10.62 14.49
N PRO A 459 -23.21 -11.23 13.58
CA PRO A 459 -22.68 -11.87 12.37
C PRO A 459 -21.81 -10.96 11.49
N LEU A 460 -22.21 -9.69 11.35
CA LEU A 460 -21.47 -8.71 10.54
C LEU A 460 -20.09 -8.39 11.13
N TYR A 461 -19.99 -8.21 12.45
CA TYR A 461 -18.70 -8.01 13.13
C TYR A 461 -17.81 -9.24 12.94
N ARG A 462 -18.35 -10.43 13.20
CA ARG A 462 -17.63 -11.71 13.05
C ARG A 462 -17.15 -11.99 11.61
N LEU A 463 -17.82 -11.45 10.60
CA LEU A 463 -17.41 -11.52 9.20
C LEU A 463 -16.29 -10.54 8.88
N LEU A 464 -16.39 -9.28 9.32
CA LEU A 464 -15.50 -8.21 8.89
C LEU A 464 -14.23 -8.07 9.74
N SER A 465 -14.28 -8.30 11.06
CA SER A 465 -13.14 -8.05 11.95
C SER A 465 -11.83 -8.79 11.62
N PRO A 466 -11.80 -9.98 10.98
CA PRO A 466 -10.56 -10.60 10.52
C PRO A 466 -9.80 -9.77 9.47
N HIS A 467 -10.49 -8.89 8.75
CA HIS A 467 -9.95 -8.05 7.67
C HIS A 467 -9.44 -6.68 8.16
N TRP A 468 -9.48 -6.43 9.47
CA TRP A 468 -9.09 -5.15 10.09
C TRP A 468 -7.88 -5.25 11.02
N TYR A 469 -7.22 -6.41 11.06
CA TYR A 469 -6.08 -6.66 11.95
C TYR A 469 -4.91 -5.71 11.64
N LYS A 470 -4.52 -4.92 12.67
CA LYS A 470 -3.51 -3.83 12.69
C LYS A 470 -3.89 -2.52 12.00
N THR A 471 -5.00 -2.46 11.28
CA THR A 471 -5.29 -1.34 10.38
C THR A 471 -5.40 0.00 11.13
N LEU A 472 -5.88 0.00 12.38
CA LEU A 472 -6.08 1.24 13.13
C LEU A 472 -4.76 1.82 13.69
N SER A 473 -3.90 0.98 14.27
CA SER A 473 -2.59 1.41 14.79
C SER A 473 -1.63 1.84 13.68
N LEU A 474 -1.66 1.16 12.52
CA LEU A 474 -0.88 1.55 11.33
C LEU A 474 -1.33 2.91 10.78
N ASN A 475 -2.64 3.15 10.65
CA ASN A 475 -3.16 4.43 10.18
C ASN A 475 -2.80 5.58 11.13
N ALA A 476 -2.82 5.34 12.45
CA ALA A 476 -2.39 6.32 13.45
C ALA A 476 -0.88 6.62 13.34
N ALA A 477 -0.05 5.59 13.15
CA ALA A 477 1.38 5.74 12.89
C ALA A 477 1.67 6.55 11.62
N ALA A 478 0.98 6.26 10.51
CA ALA A 478 1.15 6.96 9.24
C ALA A 478 0.74 8.44 9.30
N ARG A 479 -0.38 8.76 9.99
CA ARG A 479 -0.81 10.14 10.25
C ARG A 479 0.15 10.93 11.14
N ALA A 480 0.70 10.28 12.16
CA ALA A 480 1.64 10.94 13.08
C ALA A 480 3.05 11.10 12.50
N SER A 481 3.46 10.24 11.56
CA SER A 481 4.84 10.19 11.08
C SER A 481 5.01 10.26 9.56
N LEU A 482 4.67 9.20 8.82
CA LEU A 482 5.02 9.05 7.40
C LEU A 482 4.52 10.21 6.53
N VAL A 483 3.27 10.65 6.74
CA VAL A 483 2.69 11.76 5.96
C VAL A 483 3.36 13.11 6.27
N PRO A 484 3.41 13.60 7.53
CA PRO A 484 4.02 14.90 7.82
C PRO A 484 5.56 14.93 7.68
N GLN A 485 6.27 13.85 8.02
CA GLN A 485 7.74 13.85 8.09
C GLN A 485 8.43 13.37 6.81
N VAL A 486 7.73 12.67 5.91
CA VAL A 486 8.33 12.08 4.69
C VAL A 486 7.58 12.51 3.43
N VAL A 487 6.27 12.29 3.36
CA VAL A 487 5.49 12.60 2.15
C VAL A 487 5.48 14.12 1.90
N CYS A 488 5.22 14.94 2.91
CA CYS A 488 5.24 16.41 2.77
C CYS A 488 6.62 17.00 2.43
N ASP A 489 7.70 16.25 2.64
CA ASP A 489 9.09 16.67 2.37
C ASP A 489 9.54 16.42 0.92
N ILE A 490 8.89 15.50 0.19
CA ILE A 490 9.31 15.07 -1.17
C ILE A 490 8.41 15.60 -2.30
N VAL A 491 7.27 16.21 -1.97
CA VAL A 491 6.27 16.72 -2.92
C VAL A 491 6.41 18.22 -3.20
N GLY A 492 5.73 18.70 -4.24
CA GLY A 492 5.69 20.11 -4.63
C GLY A 492 4.47 20.89 -4.13
N THR A 493 3.88 20.46 -3.02
CA THR A 493 2.63 21.00 -2.44
C THR A 493 2.74 21.09 -0.91
N THR A 494 2.14 22.13 -0.32
CA THR A 494 2.24 22.38 1.13
C THR A 494 1.48 21.32 1.94
N PRO A 495 1.76 21.15 3.26
CA PRO A 495 1.03 20.20 4.09
C PRO A 495 -0.49 20.43 4.05
N GLU A 496 -0.94 21.68 4.08
CA GLU A 496 -2.35 22.06 4.03
C GLU A 496 -3.01 21.67 2.70
N GLN A 497 -2.27 21.78 1.59
CA GLN A 497 -2.68 21.32 0.28
C GLN A 497 -2.78 19.78 0.26
N ASN A 498 -1.78 19.08 0.78
CA ASN A 498 -1.76 17.60 0.86
C ASN A 498 -2.94 17.08 1.69
N PHE A 499 -3.21 17.69 2.85
CA PHE A 499 -4.40 17.41 3.66
C PHE A 499 -5.71 17.72 2.91
N SER A 500 -5.76 18.82 2.15
CA SER A 500 -6.92 19.15 1.31
C SER A 500 -7.16 18.12 0.20
N PHE A 501 -6.09 17.57 -0.36
CA PHE A 501 -6.16 16.55 -1.41
C PHE A 501 -6.74 15.24 -0.89
N CYS A 502 -6.35 14.82 0.32
CA CYS A 502 -6.96 13.67 1.01
C CYS A 502 -8.44 13.92 1.36
N ARG A 503 -8.80 15.14 1.80
CA ARG A 503 -10.20 15.51 2.06
C ARG A 503 -11.07 15.47 0.79
N ASP A 504 -10.65 16.13 -0.30
CA ASP A 504 -11.42 16.14 -1.57
C ASP A 504 -11.61 14.70 -2.11
N ALA A 505 -10.59 13.84 -1.99
CA ALA A 505 -10.67 12.43 -2.37
C ALA A 505 -11.63 11.60 -1.49
N TYR A 506 -11.84 11.99 -0.23
CA TYR A 506 -12.78 11.34 0.69
C TYR A 506 -14.20 11.88 0.51
N ASP A 507 -14.37 13.21 0.55
CA ASP A 507 -15.65 13.92 0.43
C ASP A 507 -16.33 13.68 -0.94
N THR A 508 -15.56 13.34 -1.97
CA THR A 508 -16.06 12.97 -3.31
C THR A 508 -16.07 11.47 -3.59
N TYR A 509 -15.77 10.63 -2.59
CA TYR A 509 -15.82 9.18 -2.76
C TYR A 509 -17.25 8.70 -2.97
N ASP A 510 -17.37 7.66 -3.81
CA ASP A 510 -18.61 7.04 -4.21
C ASP A 510 -18.49 5.54 -3.94
N PHE A 511 -18.83 5.12 -2.72
CA PHE A 511 -18.67 3.76 -2.22
C PHE A 511 -19.37 2.73 -3.13
N VAL A 512 -20.64 2.96 -3.46
CA VAL A 512 -21.44 2.05 -4.31
C VAL A 512 -20.97 2.06 -5.77
N GLY A 513 -20.64 3.22 -6.33
CA GLY A 513 -20.08 3.30 -7.68
C GLY A 513 -18.64 2.79 -7.79
N SER A 514 -17.96 2.55 -6.66
CA SER A 514 -16.62 1.97 -6.60
C SER A 514 -16.60 0.45 -6.38
N TYR A 515 -17.76 -0.20 -6.19
CA TYR A 515 -17.88 -1.66 -6.30
C TYR A 515 -17.30 -2.12 -7.64
N VAL A 516 -16.48 -3.18 -7.67
CA VAL A 516 -15.65 -3.52 -8.85
C VAL A 516 -16.42 -3.57 -10.19
N PRO A 517 -17.64 -4.16 -10.29
CA PRO A 517 -18.41 -4.13 -11.54
C PRO A 517 -18.93 -2.72 -11.89
N ASN A 518 -19.33 -1.94 -10.88
CA ASN A 518 -19.82 -0.57 -11.06
C ASN A 518 -18.70 0.37 -11.50
N ASP A 519 -17.51 0.25 -10.89
CA ASP A 519 -16.35 1.06 -11.22
C ASP A 519 -15.87 0.82 -12.65
N LEU A 520 -15.70 -0.44 -13.05
CA LEU A 520 -15.32 -0.81 -14.42
C LEU A 520 -16.30 -0.19 -15.43
N LYS A 521 -17.62 -0.33 -15.18
CA LYS A 521 -18.67 0.25 -16.02
C LYS A 521 -18.61 1.78 -16.05
N ARG A 522 -18.46 2.43 -14.89
CA ARG A 522 -18.37 3.89 -14.71
C ARG A 522 -17.19 4.47 -15.48
N ARG A 523 -16.07 3.74 -15.55
CA ARG A 523 -14.85 4.12 -16.27
C ARG A 523 -14.84 3.70 -17.75
N GLY A 524 -15.90 3.09 -18.26
CA GLY A 524 -16.05 2.71 -19.67
C GLY A 524 -15.46 1.35 -20.06
N PHE A 525 -15.17 0.48 -19.09
CA PHE A 525 -14.72 -0.89 -19.31
C PHE A 525 -15.89 -1.89 -19.15
N PRO A 526 -15.82 -3.09 -19.76
CA PRO A 526 -16.79 -4.14 -19.52
C PRO A 526 -16.79 -4.61 -18.07
N SER A 527 -17.97 -4.68 -17.46
CA SER A 527 -18.18 -5.09 -16.07
C SER A 527 -18.55 -6.57 -15.90
N THR A 528 -18.19 -7.42 -16.86
CA THR A 528 -18.46 -8.87 -16.83
C THR A 528 -17.23 -9.66 -17.28
N PRO A 529 -17.00 -10.88 -16.77
CA PRO A 529 -15.88 -11.72 -17.19
C PRO A 529 -15.85 -11.97 -18.70
N ASP A 530 -17.02 -12.15 -19.34
CA ASP A 530 -17.10 -12.34 -20.79
C ASP A 530 -16.72 -11.09 -21.59
N GLY A 531 -17.13 -9.90 -21.14
CA GLY A 531 -16.73 -8.65 -21.78
C GLY A 531 -15.22 -8.41 -21.76
N LEU A 532 -14.55 -8.85 -20.68
CA LEU A 532 -13.10 -8.75 -20.52
C LEU A 532 -12.30 -9.91 -21.16
N LYS A 533 -12.94 -10.89 -21.82
CA LYS A 533 -12.24 -11.94 -22.59
C LYS A 533 -11.71 -11.45 -23.95
N GLY A 534 -12.21 -10.33 -24.46
CA GLY A 534 -11.81 -9.78 -25.76
C GLY A 534 -10.35 -9.31 -25.80
N SER A 535 -9.72 -9.39 -26.99
CA SER A 535 -8.31 -9.04 -27.19
C SER A 535 -7.98 -7.59 -26.81
N ARG A 536 -8.93 -6.65 -26.99
CA ARG A 536 -8.84 -5.23 -26.56
C ARG A 536 -8.51 -5.08 -25.07
N TYR A 537 -8.85 -6.06 -24.22
CA TYR A 537 -8.61 -6.00 -22.76
C TYR A 537 -7.58 -7.03 -22.27
N LYS A 538 -6.84 -7.71 -23.16
CA LYS A 538 -5.90 -8.78 -22.77
C LYS A 538 -4.81 -8.33 -21.79
N ASN A 539 -4.39 -7.05 -21.89
CA ASN A 539 -3.35 -6.43 -21.06
C ASN A 539 -3.89 -5.84 -19.75
N TYR A 540 -5.21 -5.73 -19.56
CA TYR A 540 -5.79 -5.15 -18.34
C TYR A 540 -5.97 -6.22 -17.25
N ALA A 541 -4.87 -6.84 -16.84
CA ALA A 541 -4.87 -7.95 -15.88
C ALA A 541 -5.49 -7.57 -14.53
N TYR A 542 -5.35 -6.33 -14.07
CA TYR A 542 -6.07 -5.82 -12.89
C TYR A 542 -7.58 -6.04 -13.00
N ALA A 543 -8.23 -5.50 -14.05
CA ALA A 543 -9.68 -5.60 -14.23
C ALA A 543 -10.16 -7.05 -14.29
N LYS A 544 -9.44 -7.90 -15.04
CA LYS A 544 -9.75 -9.33 -15.20
C LYS A 544 -9.64 -10.11 -13.89
N ASN A 545 -8.58 -9.83 -13.11
CA ASN A 545 -8.33 -10.53 -11.85
C ASN A 545 -9.27 -10.03 -10.75
N MET A 546 -9.43 -8.71 -10.62
CA MET A 546 -10.22 -8.08 -9.57
C MET A 546 -11.71 -8.40 -9.71
N LEU A 547 -12.26 -8.42 -10.93
CA LEU A 547 -13.67 -8.78 -11.15
C LEU A 547 -13.96 -10.23 -10.75
N ALA A 548 -13.07 -11.16 -11.11
CA ALA A 548 -13.22 -12.57 -10.73
C ALA A 548 -13.04 -12.78 -9.21
N LEU A 549 -12.19 -11.98 -8.55
CA LEU A 549 -12.04 -12.01 -7.10
C LEU A 549 -13.27 -11.42 -6.38
N TRP A 550 -13.85 -10.33 -6.91
CA TRP A 550 -15.11 -9.77 -6.44
C TRP A 550 -16.25 -10.80 -6.48
N GLU A 551 -16.40 -11.53 -7.60
CA GLU A 551 -17.41 -12.59 -7.74
C GLU A 551 -17.24 -13.70 -6.69
N VAL A 552 -16.01 -14.11 -6.39
CA VAL A 552 -15.69 -15.13 -5.37
C VAL A 552 -15.92 -14.62 -3.94
N LEU A 553 -15.47 -13.40 -3.62
CA LEU A 553 -15.71 -12.78 -2.31
C LEU A 553 -17.22 -12.58 -2.07
N ARG A 554 -17.96 -12.07 -3.06
CA ARG A 554 -19.42 -11.88 -2.97
C ARG A 554 -20.16 -13.20 -2.76
N LYS A 555 -19.74 -14.27 -3.43
CA LYS A 555 -20.28 -15.64 -3.25
C LYS A 555 -20.05 -16.16 -1.83
N TYR A 556 -18.85 -15.97 -1.29
CA TYR A 556 -18.52 -16.34 0.10
C TYR A 556 -19.34 -15.51 1.10
N VAL A 557 -19.33 -14.18 0.98
CA VAL A 557 -20.09 -13.25 1.83
C VAL A 557 -21.58 -13.58 1.81
N LYS A 558 -22.19 -13.83 0.64
CA LYS A 558 -23.61 -14.23 0.55
C LYS A 558 -23.91 -15.55 1.26
N THR A 559 -22.95 -16.48 1.27
CA THR A 559 -23.10 -17.78 1.96
C THR A 559 -22.98 -17.62 3.47
N VAL A 560 -22.09 -16.73 3.96
CA VAL A 560 -21.91 -16.43 5.39
C VAL A 560 -23.06 -15.58 5.94
N VAL A 561 -23.46 -14.51 5.25
CA VAL A 561 -24.62 -13.68 5.62
C VAL A 561 -25.89 -14.52 5.67
N GLY A 562 -26.11 -15.42 4.69
CA GLY A 562 -27.21 -16.39 4.66
C GLY A 562 -27.17 -17.50 5.72
N VAL A 563 -26.25 -17.44 6.70
CA VAL A 563 -26.35 -18.24 7.93
C VAL A 563 -27.39 -17.64 8.87
N ASP A 564 -27.28 -16.33 9.11
CA ASP A 564 -28.01 -15.59 10.14
C ASP A 564 -29.12 -14.69 9.54
N PHE A 565 -28.98 -14.23 8.29
CA PHE A 565 -29.95 -13.40 7.56
C PHE A 565 -30.52 -14.13 6.32
N PRO A 566 -31.65 -14.86 6.45
CA PRO A 566 -32.20 -15.68 5.37
C PRO A 566 -32.93 -14.88 4.26
N ASP A 567 -33.41 -13.67 4.56
CA ASP A 567 -34.27 -12.86 3.70
C ASP A 567 -34.13 -11.35 3.97
N ASP A 568 -34.67 -10.52 3.06
CA ASP A 568 -34.60 -9.06 3.18
C ASP A 568 -35.33 -8.52 4.42
N GLU A 569 -36.38 -9.21 4.89
CA GLU A 569 -37.13 -8.82 6.09
C GLU A 569 -36.27 -8.97 7.36
N SER A 570 -35.40 -9.99 7.42
CA SER A 570 -34.43 -10.16 8.51
C SER A 570 -33.38 -9.04 8.55
N VAL A 571 -32.92 -8.55 7.39
CA VAL A 571 -31.95 -7.44 7.29
C VAL A 571 -32.61 -6.09 7.61
N ALA A 572 -33.82 -5.85 7.11
CA ALA A 572 -34.56 -4.61 7.36
C ALA A 572 -35.01 -4.45 8.83
N LYS A 573 -35.12 -5.55 9.59
CA LYS A 573 -35.43 -5.56 11.03
C LYS A 573 -34.20 -5.45 11.94
N ASP A 574 -32.99 -5.66 11.42
CA ASP A 574 -31.79 -5.64 12.25
C ASP A 574 -31.37 -4.21 12.58
N GLU A 575 -31.68 -3.77 13.80
CA GLU A 575 -31.37 -2.42 14.29
C GLU A 575 -29.87 -2.09 14.21
N ARG A 576 -28.97 -3.08 14.31
CA ARG A 576 -27.51 -2.84 14.28
C ARG A 576 -27.01 -2.58 12.87
N ILE A 577 -27.55 -3.27 11.87
CA ILE A 577 -27.35 -2.94 10.46
C ILE A 577 -28.00 -1.59 10.13
N GLN A 578 -29.18 -1.28 10.71
CA GLN A 578 -29.82 0.02 10.53
C GLN A 578 -29.05 1.17 11.20
N ASP A 579 -28.35 0.96 12.31
CA ASP A 579 -27.48 1.94 12.96
C ASP A 579 -26.17 2.10 12.17
N TRP A 580 -25.58 0.99 11.72
CA TRP A 580 -24.27 0.92 11.06
C TRP A 580 -24.14 1.80 9.82
N TYR A 581 -25.05 1.67 8.84
CA TYR A 581 -24.95 2.49 7.63
C TYR A 581 -25.20 3.97 7.91
N LYS A 582 -26.04 4.31 8.91
CA LYS A 582 -26.31 5.71 9.27
C LYS A 582 -25.11 6.35 9.93
N GLU A 583 -24.41 5.62 10.80
CA GLU A 583 -23.17 6.09 11.42
C GLU A 583 -22.10 6.38 10.36
N ILE A 584 -21.93 5.47 9.38
CA ILE A 584 -21.01 5.66 8.24
C ILE A 584 -21.41 6.87 7.38
N GLN A 585 -22.70 7.01 7.04
CA GLN A 585 -23.22 8.14 6.26
C GLN A 585 -23.07 9.50 6.97
N THR A 586 -23.11 9.53 8.31
CA THR A 586 -23.19 10.77 9.10
C THR A 586 -21.90 11.05 9.87
N ALA A 587 -21.62 10.31 10.96
CA ALA A 587 -20.42 10.49 11.77
C ALA A 587 -19.13 10.09 11.03
N GLY A 588 -19.23 9.10 10.13
CA GLY A 588 -18.18 8.75 9.16
C GLY A 588 -18.15 9.63 7.91
N HIS A 589 -19.06 10.61 7.76
CA HIS A 589 -19.14 11.53 6.61
C HIS A 589 -19.12 10.89 5.21
N MET A 590 -19.58 9.64 5.06
CA MET A 590 -19.56 8.92 3.78
C MET A 590 -20.99 8.73 3.20
N PRO A 591 -21.67 9.80 2.74
CA PRO A 591 -23.09 9.75 2.33
C PRO A 591 -23.35 8.85 1.11
N SER A 592 -22.32 8.43 0.38
CA SER A 592 -22.42 7.43 -0.70
C SER A 592 -22.61 6.00 -0.23
N PHE A 593 -22.39 5.70 1.06
CA PHE A 593 -22.57 4.37 1.62
C PHE A 593 -24.07 3.98 1.58
N PRO A 594 -24.44 2.76 1.18
CA PRO A 594 -25.84 2.42 0.90
C PRO A 594 -26.72 2.37 2.15
N GLU A 595 -28.01 2.70 1.98
CA GLU A 595 -29.04 2.25 2.93
C GLU A 595 -29.23 0.74 2.79
N ILE A 596 -29.05 -0.01 3.89
CA ILE A 596 -29.06 -1.48 3.87
C ILE A 596 -30.41 -2.01 4.37
N LYS A 597 -31.23 -2.51 3.44
CA LYS A 597 -32.55 -3.12 3.70
C LYS A 597 -32.76 -4.49 3.04
N THR A 598 -31.74 -5.03 2.37
CA THR A 598 -31.81 -6.29 1.63
C THR A 598 -30.54 -7.13 1.85
N VAL A 599 -30.66 -8.45 1.70
CA VAL A 599 -29.54 -9.39 1.80
C VAL A 599 -28.48 -9.07 0.75
N ASP A 600 -28.85 -8.82 -0.50
CA ASP A 600 -27.87 -8.45 -1.53
C ASP A 600 -27.21 -7.09 -1.26
N GLY A 601 -27.92 -6.11 -0.68
CA GLY A 601 -27.32 -4.83 -0.27
C GLY A 601 -26.30 -4.97 0.87
N LEU A 602 -26.62 -5.79 1.89
CA LEU A 602 -25.70 -6.13 2.97
C LEU A 602 -24.48 -6.89 2.46
N VAL A 603 -24.70 -7.84 1.55
CA VAL A 603 -23.65 -8.63 0.90
C VAL A 603 -22.73 -7.75 0.08
N ASP A 604 -23.25 -6.82 -0.73
CA ASP A 604 -22.42 -5.94 -1.55
C ASP A 604 -21.60 -4.97 -0.68
N ALA A 605 -22.19 -4.39 0.37
CA ALA A 605 -21.48 -3.52 1.30
C ALA A 605 -20.35 -4.27 2.05
N ALA A 606 -20.63 -5.45 2.62
CA ALA A 606 -19.62 -6.26 3.30
C ALA A 606 -18.55 -6.82 2.34
N THR A 607 -18.92 -7.14 1.09
CA THR A 607 -17.96 -7.50 0.03
C THR A 607 -17.04 -6.33 -0.30
N MET A 608 -17.56 -5.09 -0.31
CA MET A 608 -16.75 -3.90 -0.56
C MET A 608 -15.73 -3.64 0.55
N CYS A 609 -16.10 -3.75 1.83
CA CYS A 609 -15.14 -3.61 2.95
C CYS A 609 -13.99 -4.63 2.81
N ILE A 610 -14.33 -5.92 2.62
CA ILE A 610 -13.33 -6.97 2.42
C ILE A 610 -12.49 -6.71 1.16
N HIS A 611 -13.08 -6.20 0.07
CA HIS A 611 -12.37 -5.82 -1.15
C HIS A 611 -11.38 -4.67 -0.91
N ILE A 612 -11.78 -3.63 -0.18
CA ILE A 612 -10.93 -2.48 0.17
C ILE A 612 -9.75 -2.94 1.02
N ALA A 613 -10.05 -3.62 2.12
CA ALA A 613 -9.08 -4.03 3.13
C ALA A 613 -8.07 -5.07 2.63
N SER A 614 -8.43 -5.88 1.62
CA SER A 614 -7.62 -7.01 1.15
C SER A 614 -7.08 -6.81 -0.28
N PRO A 615 -7.80 -7.15 -1.38
CA PRO A 615 -7.22 -7.13 -2.72
C PRO A 615 -7.02 -5.72 -3.29
N PHE A 616 -7.85 -4.73 -2.96
CA PHE A 616 -7.67 -3.35 -3.44
C PHE A 616 -6.37 -2.77 -2.89
N HIS A 617 -6.21 -2.75 -1.56
CA HIS A 617 -4.95 -2.38 -0.91
C HIS A 617 -3.77 -3.15 -1.50
N SER A 618 -3.87 -4.49 -1.60
CA SER A 618 -2.80 -5.32 -2.15
C SER A 618 -2.38 -4.90 -3.57
N ALA A 619 -3.35 -4.63 -4.46
CA ALA A 619 -3.09 -4.27 -5.85
C ALA A 619 -2.44 -2.88 -6.03
N VAL A 620 -2.72 -1.94 -5.12
CA VAL A 620 -2.18 -0.56 -5.19
C VAL A 620 -0.92 -0.37 -4.35
N ASN A 621 -0.66 -1.27 -3.40
CA ASN A 621 0.50 -1.21 -2.51
C ASN A 621 1.69 -2.07 -2.96
N TYR A 622 1.57 -3.41 -3.05
CA TYR A 622 2.75 -4.30 -3.13
C TYR A 622 3.60 -4.20 -4.42
N LEU A 623 3.17 -3.42 -5.43
CA LEU A 623 3.98 -3.09 -6.61
C LEU A 623 4.71 -1.73 -6.51
N GLN A 624 4.53 -0.98 -5.42
CA GLN A 624 5.21 0.29 -5.18
C GLN A 624 6.73 0.17 -5.33
N SER A 625 7.37 -0.79 -4.66
CA SER A 625 8.82 -1.02 -4.77
C SER A 625 9.29 -1.29 -6.21
N PHE A 626 8.47 -1.93 -7.04
CA PHE A 626 8.81 -2.19 -8.44
C PHE A 626 8.74 -0.93 -9.31
N TYR A 627 7.76 -0.05 -9.10
CA TYR A 627 7.55 1.13 -9.95
C TYR A 627 8.24 2.41 -9.44
N GLN A 628 8.50 2.53 -8.14
CA GLN A 628 8.94 3.79 -7.51
C GLN A 628 10.38 3.81 -6.99
N THR A 629 10.96 2.68 -6.54
CA THR A 629 12.35 2.68 -6.01
C THR A 629 13.39 3.17 -7.04
N PHE A 630 13.10 2.98 -8.33
CA PHE A 630 13.80 3.66 -9.41
C PHE A 630 13.14 5.02 -9.67
N VAL A 631 13.40 5.97 -8.77
CA VAL A 631 12.65 7.23 -8.61
C VAL A 631 12.41 7.99 -9.92
N ILE A 632 13.34 7.96 -10.88
CA ILE A 632 13.18 8.68 -12.16
C ILE A 632 12.14 8.09 -13.13
N ALA A 633 11.59 6.90 -12.84
CA ALA A 633 10.45 6.35 -13.58
C ALA A 633 9.09 6.79 -13.02
N LYS A 634 8.97 7.05 -11.71
CA LYS A 634 7.77 7.60 -11.08
C LYS A 634 8.13 8.52 -9.89
N PRO A 635 8.62 9.74 -10.15
CA PRO A 635 9.06 10.65 -9.10
C PRO A 635 7.89 11.36 -8.41
N PRO A 636 8.03 11.77 -7.12
CA PRO A 636 6.97 12.43 -6.36
C PRO A 636 6.74 13.90 -6.75
N SER A 637 7.74 14.56 -7.35
CA SER A 637 7.69 15.95 -7.78
C SER A 637 8.73 16.24 -8.86
N LEU A 638 8.57 17.40 -9.52
CA LEU A 638 9.58 17.98 -10.41
C LEU A 638 10.56 18.83 -9.59
N CYS A 639 11.86 18.70 -9.88
CA CYS A 639 12.93 19.45 -9.21
C CYS A 639 13.20 20.83 -9.83
N THR A 640 12.52 21.18 -10.92
CA THR A 640 12.52 22.50 -11.56
C THR A 640 11.10 22.87 -12.01
N ALA A 641 10.84 24.17 -12.14
CA ALA A 641 9.56 24.69 -12.63
C ALA A 641 9.20 24.13 -14.02
N PRO A 642 7.91 23.80 -14.27
CA PRO A 642 7.49 23.32 -15.57
C PRO A 642 7.59 24.41 -16.66
N PRO A 643 7.88 24.04 -17.93
CA PRO A 643 7.98 24.98 -19.03
C PRO A 643 6.63 25.67 -19.27
N LYS A 644 6.68 26.96 -19.57
CA LYS A 644 5.50 27.85 -19.67
C LYS A 644 5.01 28.01 -21.10
N SER A 645 5.67 27.37 -22.06
CA SER A 645 5.23 27.30 -23.46
C SER A 645 5.55 25.96 -24.11
N LEU A 646 4.82 25.63 -25.19
CA LEU A 646 5.06 24.44 -25.99
C LEU A 646 6.42 24.48 -26.71
N ASP A 647 6.88 25.66 -27.15
CA ASP A 647 8.16 25.79 -27.86
C ASP A 647 9.37 25.70 -26.91
N GLU A 648 9.22 26.14 -25.65
CA GLU A 648 10.18 25.86 -24.58
C GLU A 648 10.29 24.36 -24.33
N LEU A 649 9.16 23.65 -24.15
CA LEU A 649 9.13 22.21 -23.98
C LEU A 649 9.76 21.48 -25.19
N ARG A 650 9.46 21.89 -26.43
CA ARG A 650 10.10 21.36 -27.65
C ARG A 650 11.62 21.58 -27.67
N GLY A 651 12.10 22.64 -27.03
CA GLY A 651 13.51 22.93 -26.83
C GLY A 651 14.24 21.89 -25.98
N PHE A 652 13.56 21.19 -25.07
CA PHE A 652 14.19 20.34 -24.04
C PHE A 652 15.10 19.23 -24.59
N LYS A 653 16.13 18.91 -23.81
CA LYS A 653 17.15 17.88 -24.03
C LYS A 653 17.34 17.08 -22.73
N GLU A 654 18.23 16.08 -22.74
CA GLU A 654 18.56 15.27 -21.55
C GLU A 654 18.81 16.12 -20.29
N ALA A 655 19.57 17.21 -20.42
CA ALA A 655 19.89 18.10 -19.30
C ALA A 655 18.65 18.75 -18.63
N ASN A 656 17.59 19.04 -19.38
CA ASN A 656 16.35 19.59 -18.83
C ASN A 656 15.60 18.54 -18.00
N LEU A 657 15.56 17.28 -18.50
CA LEU A 657 14.96 16.17 -17.76
C LEU A 657 15.78 15.80 -16.53
N VAL A 658 17.11 15.76 -16.64
CA VAL A 658 18.02 15.51 -15.50
C VAL A 658 17.85 16.55 -14.41
N ALA A 659 17.74 17.84 -14.76
CA ALA A 659 17.52 18.92 -13.79
C ALA A 659 16.12 18.88 -13.13
N ALA A 660 15.12 18.31 -13.81
CA ALA A 660 13.75 18.19 -13.28
C ALA A 660 13.52 16.94 -12.42
N LEU A 661 14.55 16.12 -12.21
CA LEU A 661 14.52 14.90 -11.41
C LEU A 661 15.43 15.05 -10.18
N PRO A 662 15.25 14.26 -9.10
CA PRO A 662 16.05 14.35 -7.86
C PRO A 662 17.47 13.79 -8.02
N ILE A 663 18.07 13.90 -9.22
CA ILE A 663 19.43 13.49 -9.51
C ILE A 663 20.38 14.52 -8.89
N ASN A 664 21.21 14.07 -7.94
CA ASN A 664 22.00 14.88 -7.00
C ASN A 664 21.20 15.54 -5.85
N ARG A 665 19.95 15.14 -5.59
CA ARG A 665 19.23 15.43 -4.33
C ARG A 665 19.12 14.15 -3.51
N GLN A 666 20.17 13.81 -2.77
CA GLN A 666 20.31 12.54 -2.05
C GLN A 666 19.23 12.34 -0.98
N ARG A 667 18.83 13.40 -0.25
CA ARG A 667 17.75 13.35 0.74
C ARG A 667 16.41 13.05 0.07
N GLN A 668 16.09 13.78 -1.00
CA GLN A 668 14.84 13.60 -1.73
C GLN A 668 14.76 12.24 -2.42
N TRP A 669 15.86 11.78 -3.03
CA TRP A 669 15.95 10.44 -3.60
C TRP A 669 15.78 9.36 -2.53
N LEU A 670 16.49 9.48 -1.39
CA LEU A 670 16.41 8.53 -0.29
C LEU A 670 14.97 8.38 0.19
N LEU A 671 14.30 9.49 0.52
CA LEU A 671 12.93 9.46 1.03
C LEU A 671 11.94 8.93 -0.04
N ALA A 672 12.06 9.36 -1.30
CA ALA A 672 11.22 8.87 -2.39
C ALA A 672 11.40 7.37 -2.71
N ALA A 673 12.60 6.82 -2.47
CA ALA A 673 12.85 5.37 -2.56
C ALA A 673 12.53 4.62 -1.26
N GLN A 674 12.43 5.32 -0.13
CA GLN A 674 12.18 4.73 1.19
C GLN A 674 10.68 4.59 1.51
N VAL A 675 9.82 5.52 1.09
CA VAL A 675 8.35 5.36 1.19
C VAL A 675 7.89 4.00 0.60
N PRO A 676 8.17 3.67 -0.68
CA PRO A 676 7.76 2.39 -1.24
C PRO A 676 8.47 1.19 -0.58
N TRP A 677 9.70 1.35 -0.10
CA TRP A 677 10.41 0.30 0.65
C TRP A 677 9.74 -0.01 1.99
N LEU A 678 9.27 1.01 2.71
CA LEU A 678 8.54 0.85 3.97
C LEU A 678 7.17 0.21 3.76
N LEU A 679 6.49 0.48 2.64
CA LEU A 679 5.12 0.03 2.39
C LEU A 679 5.02 -1.31 1.62
N SER A 680 6.04 -1.71 0.84
CA SER A 680 5.95 -2.88 -0.07
C SER A 680 6.36 -4.23 0.53
N PHE A 681 6.49 -4.39 1.84
CA PHE A 681 6.92 -5.68 2.42
C PHE A 681 5.96 -6.81 2.01
N LYS A 682 6.52 -7.91 1.49
CA LYS A 682 5.77 -9.08 1.05
C LYS A 682 4.93 -9.65 2.20
N VAL A 683 3.70 -10.00 1.88
CA VAL A 683 2.76 -10.68 2.78
C VAL A 683 3.33 -12.04 3.19
N GLU A 684 3.45 -12.27 4.50
CA GLU A 684 3.76 -13.58 5.07
C GLU A 684 2.63 -14.57 4.77
N ASP A 685 2.96 -15.82 4.46
CA ASP A 685 1.99 -16.83 4.00
C ASP A 685 0.79 -17.00 4.98
N ASP A 686 1.01 -16.80 6.29
CA ASP A 686 -0.02 -16.89 7.34
C ASP A 686 -1.04 -15.72 7.33
N ARG A 687 -0.77 -14.65 6.59
CA ARG A 687 -1.66 -13.47 6.43
C ARG A 687 -2.33 -13.38 5.07
N SER A 688 -2.23 -14.41 4.23
CA SER A 688 -2.89 -14.46 2.93
C SER A 688 -4.41 -14.71 3.03
N LEU A 689 -5.18 -14.25 2.03
CA LEU A 689 -6.60 -14.63 1.86
C LEU A 689 -6.79 -16.16 1.80
N LEU A 690 -5.86 -16.86 1.16
CA LEU A 690 -5.89 -18.32 1.08
C LEU A 690 -5.72 -18.97 2.47
N ASN A 691 -4.83 -18.43 3.33
CA ASN A 691 -4.69 -18.89 4.71
C ASN A 691 -5.89 -18.50 5.60
N PHE A 692 -6.53 -17.35 5.38
CA PHE A 692 -7.78 -16.99 6.05
C PHE A 692 -8.87 -18.06 5.83
N ALA A 693 -9.11 -18.44 4.56
CA ALA A 693 -10.09 -19.47 4.21
C ALA A 693 -9.73 -20.85 4.81
N ALA A 694 -8.45 -21.22 4.77
CA ALA A 694 -7.95 -22.46 5.38
C ALA A 694 -8.09 -22.47 6.91
N SER A 695 -7.81 -21.34 7.57
CA SER A 695 -7.88 -21.18 9.03
C SER A 695 -9.33 -21.22 9.51
N GLN A 696 -10.26 -20.53 8.83
CA GLN A 696 -11.68 -20.56 9.17
C GLN A 696 -12.24 -21.99 8.99
N TRP A 697 -11.91 -22.66 7.88
CA TRP A 697 -12.27 -24.08 7.72
C TRP A 697 -11.70 -24.96 8.85
N ALA A 698 -10.42 -24.77 9.20
CA ALA A 698 -9.74 -25.58 10.21
C ALA A 698 -10.35 -25.43 11.62
N VAL A 699 -10.89 -24.26 11.96
CA VAL A 699 -11.61 -24.00 13.23
C VAL A 699 -13.03 -24.57 13.23
N TYR A 700 -13.71 -24.57 12.07
CA TYR A 700 -15.10 -25.00 11.97
C TYR A 700 -15.29 -26.49 11.61
N LYS A 701 -14.26 -27.19 11.11
CA LYS A 701 -14.35 -28.59 10.62
C LYS A 701 -14.91 -29.61 11.62
N THR A 702 -14.68 -29.44 12.93
CA THR A 702 -15.13 -30.35 14.00
C THR A 702 -16.45 -29.92 14.65
N LYS A 703 -16.99 -28.75 14.29
CA LYS A 703 -18.21 -28.22 14.90
C LYS A 703 -19.47 -28.88 14.32
N THR A 704 -20.48 -29.03 15.17
CA THR A 704 -21.72 -29.77 14.86
C THR A 704 -22.96 -28.89 14.70
N GLY A 705 -22.89 -27.59 15.00
CA GLY A 705 -23.99 -26.65 14.78
C GLY A 705 -24.28 -26.45 13.29
N ALA A 706 -25.55 -26.35 12.90
CA ALA A 706 -25.94 -26.19 11.49
C ALA A 706 -25.37 -24.90 10.86
N GLY A 707 -25.31 -23.80 11.63
CA GLY A 707 -24.65 -22.57 11.21
C GLY A 707 -23.13 -22.74 11.07
N ASP A 708 -22.48 -23.41 12.02
CA ASP A 708 -21.04 -23.70 11.92
C ASP A 708 -20.70 -24.57 10.69
N GLN A 709 -21.56 -25.52 10.34
CA GLN A 709 -21.40 -26.35 9.16
C GLN A 709 -21.54 -25.54 7.87
N LYS A 710 -22.51 -24.61 7.78
CA LYS A 710 -22.57 -23.64 6.68
C LYS A 710 -21.28 -22.82 6.56
N ILE A 711 -20.71 -22.32 7.67
CA ILE A 711 -19.46 -21.55 7.68
C ILE A 711 -18.26 -22.41 7.24
N ARG A 712 -18.16 -23.67 7.71
CA ARG A 712 -17.16 -24.64 7.24
C ARG A 712 -17.24 -24.82 5.73
N ASP A 713 -18.44 -25.06 5.20
CA ASP A 713 -18.64 -25.38 3.78
C ASP A 713 -18.44 -24.14 2.89
N ALA A 714 -18.79 -22.94 3.39
CA ALA A 714 -18.43 -21.66 2.78
C ALA A 714 -16.91 -21.45 2.75
N SER A 715 -16.20 -21.72 3.85
CA SER A 715 -14.74 -21.62 3.94
C SER A 715 -14.03 -22.57 2.96
N GLN A 716 -14.52 -23.81 2.87
CA GLN A 716 -14.01 -24.82 1.93
C GLN A 716 -14.22 -24.40 0.48
N THR A 717 -15.40 -23.82 0.18
CA THR A 717 -15.73 -23.30 -1.13
C THR A 717 -14.84 -22.10 -1.50
N LEU A 718 -14.68 -21.13 -0.59
CA LEU A 718 -13.78 -20.00 -0.77
C LEU A 718 -12.34 -20.45 -1.03
N TYR A 719 -11.79 -21.37 -0.24
CA TYR A 719 -10.44 -21.89 -0.44
C TYR A 719 -10.27 -22.53 -1.84
N GLY A 720 -11.24 -23.34 -2.26
CA GLY A 720 -11.24 -23.96 -3.60
C GLY A 720 -11.35 -22.96 -4.75
N ASP A 721 -12.23 -21.95 -4.60
CA ASP A 721 -12.39 -20.87 -5.58
C ASP A 721 -11.11 -20.01 -5.68
N LEU A 722 -10.51 -19.62 -4.55
CA LEU A 722 -9.24 -18.86 -4.49
C LEU A 722 -8.09 -19.65 -5.13
N GLN A 723 -7.99 -20.96 -4.89
CA GLN A 723 -7.00 -21.83 -5.56
C GLN A 723 -7.28 -21.96 -7.08
N GLY A 724 -8.54 -21.83 -7.50
CA GLY A 724 -8.91 -21.65 -8.90
C GLY A 724 -8.41 -20.32 -9.47
N LEU A 725 -8.59 -19.22 -8.73
CA LEU A 725 -8.17 -17.89 -9.12
C LEU A 725 -6.65 -17.75 -9.28
N GLN A 726 -5.82 -18.40 -8.44
CA GLN A 726 -4.36 -18.46 -8.65
C GLN A 726 -3.98 -18.87 -10.09
N LYS A 727 -4.65 -19.90 -10.62
CA LYS A 727 -4.44 -20.39 -11.99
C LYS A 727 -4.95 -19.38 -13.02
N THR A 728 -6.15 -18.84 -12.81
CA THR A 728 -6.75 -17.81 -13.66
C THR A 728 -5.86 -16.57 -13.77
N PHE A 729 -5.27 -16.12 -12.66
CA PHE A 729 -4.45 -14.91 -12.60
C PHE A 729 -3.07 -15.15 -13.24
N TYR A 730 -2.47 -16.32 -13.04
CA TYR A 730 -1.32 -16.76 -13.82
C TYR A 730 -1.61 -16.75 -15.33
N TYR A 731 -2.73 -17.30 -15.80
CA TYR A 731 -3.08 -17.31 -17.22
C TYR A 731 -3.46 -15.92 -17.77
N ASN A 732 -4.06 -15.05 -16.97
CA ASN A 732 -4.28 -13.65 -17.34
C ASN A 732 -2.95 -12.90 -17.49
N SER A 733 -2.03 -13.07 -16.55
CA SER A 733 -0.70 -12.49 -16.54
C SER A 733 0.15 -12.98 -17.73
N ALA A 734 0.20 -14.29 -17.97
CA ALA A 734 0.91 -14.91 -19.09
C ALA A 734 0.24 -14.67 -20.46
N GLY A 735 -1.05 -14.32 -20.48
CA GLY A 735 -1.82 -13.98 -21.68
C GLY A 735 -1.70 -12.52 -22.14
N MET A 736 -0.95 -11.68 -21.41
CA MET A 736 -0.64 -10.31 -21.81
C MET A 736 0.33 -10.27 -23.01
N GLU A 737 0.48 -9.09 -23.63
CA GLU A 737 1.39 -8.83 -24.74
C GLU A 737 2.83 -9.24 -24.42
N LYS A 738 3.57 -9.78 -25.40
CA LYS A 738 4.89 -10.38 -25.16
C LYS A 738 5.83 -9.37 -24.50
N GLY A 739 6.43 -9.78 -23.38
CA GLY A 739 7.34 -8.93 -22.59
C GLY A 739 6.66 -7.89 -21.70
N SER A 740 5.36 -8.01 -21.43
CA SER A 740 4.70 -7.25 -20.35
C SER A 740 5.27 -7.65 -18.98
N ILE A 741 5.18 -6.76 -18.00
CA ILE A 741 5.57 -7.05 -16.61
C ILE A 741 4.56 -8.06 -16.03
N PRO A 742 4.97 -9.19 -15.44
CA PRO A 742 4.03 -10.17 -14.87
C PRO A 742 3.17 -9.57 -13.76
N TYR A 743 1.85 -9.71 -13.85
CA TYR A 743 0.90 -9.14 -12.90
C TYR A 743 0.39 -10.21 -11.92
N MET A 744 1.20 -10.49 -10.88
CA MET A 744 0.93 -11.54 -9.87
C MET A 744 0.51 -11.00 -8.51
N VAL A 745 0.40 -9.67 -8.33
CA VAL A 745 0.07 -9.02 -7.04
C VAL A 745 -1.27 -9.44 -6.43
N LEU A 746 -2.22 -9.87 -7.27
CA LEU A 746 -3.54 -10.36 -6.84
C LEU A 746 -3.60 -11.88 -6.63
N ASP A 747 -2.48 -12.62 -6.66
CA ASP A 747 -2.49 -14.05 -6.32
C ASP A 747 -3.07 -14.24 -4.89
N PRO A 748 -4.12 -15.04 -4.67
CA PRO A 748 -4.69 -15.21 -3.33
C PRO A 748 -3.76 -15.78 -2.24
N GLY A 749 -2.61 -16.34 -2.61
CA GLY A 749 -1.55 -16.72 -1.68
C GLY A 749 -0.62 -15.56 -1.30
N LEU A 750 -0.60 -14.47 -2.07
CA LEU A 750 0.17 -13.24 -1.82
C LEU A 750 -0.69 -12.03 -1.42
N THR A 751 -2.02 -12.13 -1.61
CA THR A 751 -2.98 -11.08 -1.26
C THR A 751 -3.24 -11.08 0.25
N ALA A 752 -2.94 -9.98 0.93
CA ALA A 752 -3.13 -9.82 2.37
C ALA A 752 -4.60 -9.96 2.78
N VAL A 753 -4.88 -10.52 3.96
CA VAL A 753 -6.25 -10.62 4.52
C VAL A 753 -6.78 -9.26 5.00
N SER A 754 -5.90 -8.35 5.41
CA SER A 754 -6.19 -7.01 5.93
C SER A 754 -5.16 -5.99 5.42
N ILE A 755 -5.36 -4.72 5.74
CA ILE A 755 -4.33 -3.69 5.63
C ILE A 755 -3.31 -3.95 6.76
N LEU A 756 -2.14 -4.47 6.38
CA LEU A 756 -1.08 -4.96 7.28
C LEU A 756 0.14 -4.05 7.37
N ILE A 757 0.20 -3.03 6.51
CA ILE A 757 1.27 -2.05 6.34
C ILE A 757 0.72 -0.83 5.60
#